data_AF-A0AAD4NJ07-F1
#
_entry.id   AF-A0AAD4NJ07-F1
#
_cell.length_a   1.000
_cell.length_b   1.000
_cell.length_c   1.000
_cell.angle_alpha   90.00
_cell.angle_beta   90.00
_cell.angle_gamma   90.00
#
_symmetry.space_group_name_H-M   'P 1'
#
loop_
_entity.id
_entity.type
_entity.pdbx_description
1 polymer ?
#
loop_
_entity_poly.entity_id
_entity_poly.type
_entity_poly.pdbx_seq_one_letter_code
_entity_poly.pdbx_strand_id
1 'polypeptide(L)'
;MAACSVNDLERLEMAAQVMLAPPTQVTPEYRKEAEQFFIGLRNNVMPFDVCRHILESTQNQFLMYQMAQILTRTVLKQWSELDKVNKDDICKYLINYPVQHVDIPSFVRAEIVRSAAVILKRGSLEYTNAEQETETLLDGTFLATITEFLRTTDQYLNALGLQIIESIASEFQTAWRTSDVAGAITWDFHTNAKRHFEKFLLKKLFQLSLSALSQLVSIHDLTPQHMTIIDRFLRVASIVLSWNFSPKLITIRLRVLICMRVLKTSTFRPPPCWREFFQDTTIITFFMQMHKRVRHNEDLCMNSMTCLSQLSCVMGDVLLGDVFCLDGEDFLQPDSGNRALHDQYVQVFTAHLIETFSEGLHDYEILPLSLVIYKLFTYHPIAIFKRFPETLLSRFIEFLSQTIIKLTSAGLSLDSDEDNDSLHEALHNLYQVWRNILRSKQIFPETICAHINLTNDKVIEEFLMSILFPPYGKRQLVCFLNILNEHMRQFRGVTSATTTEEVRGWQENMHWLLMLIGSQLQQNSFDTNMPEEFAVRCINGYKSGEFVRVDFEQFFLQCLSQPLDESILGQGIDPIALLAGHVISWFALEYSALDQLGANSALISPELVRTSLWVFGLLMTALTPREPGTECEEDTDAQISLATSLPTVPLSGMLSSKIMELALSKSFSVLTKLTGEEKCAADAIRLIISFAEHRAEALAQSDHLYSLLAQINLENLPSRRALIKSLVIIGSVVNSDVIRQRMYNSILEPLAIKFQTLVQQKSSSANVDTQLADLVECFSGVADAGQSDAAIILFRFLQPIFESCLALMAQKPESQLLVNSILEFFKTTADVLFFYIESSDECAIFHKALLSLIDSYKKTQLQKYHSLAASQDEEEESKTADLCTLIEILCHSVSKTFMPTFDGAGSVENSAKIALIGLEMLLPLMSENLLKIPTLCNQFFRLLLFISDLAPNTMMEINDKMMSDFLHCLRLALNNDFGMDRLRASLEIISNLASQFCIEPTGSDAIRAHLSSLVNKVFEAALHNSCEVEIFGEASNALYSLICLNKENFSQYVQELLQRPENVTNASRVLEAFSRLLPSEELSISRMEKRAFHERLDRFLVEIHGLICL
;
A
#
# COMPACT_ATOMS: atom_id res chain seq x y z
N MET A 1 -54.32 -8.21 -3.60
CA MET A 1 -53.80 -9.40 -2.89
C MET A 1 -54.63 -10.61 -3.30
N ALA A 2 -54.14 -11.39 -4.26
CA ALA A 2 -54.73 -12.67 -4.65
C ALA A 2 -53.85 -13.78 -4.07
N ALA A 3 -54.48 -14.77 -3.44
CA ALA A 3 -53.82 -15.95 -2.91
C ALA A 3 -53.10 -16.70 -4.03
N CYS A 4 -51.81 -16.98 -3.85
CA CYS A 4 -51.05 -17.86 -4.74
C CYS A 4 -51.75 -19.23 -4.74
N SER A 5 -52.13 -19.70 -5.93
CA SER A 5 -52.83 -20.98 -6.11
C SER A 5 -51.85 -22.07 -6.53
N VAL A 6 -52.28 -23.34 -6.49
CA VAL A 6 -51.47 -24.52 -6.93
C VAL A 6 -50.87 -24.34 -8.34
N ASN A 7 -51.49 -23.54 -9.21
CA ASN A 7 -50.97 -23.20 -10.55
C ASN A 7 -49.69 -22.34 -10.55
N ASP A 8 -49.35 -21.70 -9.43
CA ASP A 8 -48.16 -20.85 -9.32
C ASP A 8 -46.91 -21.66 -8.94
N LEU A 9 -47.08 -22.82 -8.26
CA LEU A 9 -45.96 -23.71 -7.91
C LEU A 9 -45.35 -24.38 -9.15
N GLU A 10 -46.17 -24.93 -10.05
CA GLU A 10 -45.70 -25.54 -11.30
C GLU A 10 -44.93 -24.53 -12.17
N ARG A 11 -45.38 -23.27 -12.20
CA ARG A 11 -44.70 -22.18 -12.91
C ARG A 11 -43.34 -21.85 -12.31
N LEU A 12 -43.25 -21.78 -10.98
CA LEU A 12 -41.99 -21.57 -10.26
C LEU A 12 -41.00 -22.72 -10.51
N GLU A 13 -41.48 -23.97 -10.50
CA GLU A 13 -40.64 -25.15 -10.77
C GLU A 13 -40.17 -25.20 -12.23
N MET A 14 -41.02 -24.85 -13.19
CA MET A 14 -40.63 -24.72 -14.60
C MET A 14 -39.56 -23.63 -14.79
N ALA A 15 -39.73 -22.45 -14.19
CA ALA A 15 -38.73 -21.38 -14.27
C ALA A 15 -37.39 -21.79 -13.64
N ALA A 16 -37.42 -22.52 -12.51
CA ALA A 16 -36.24 -23.07 -11.88
C ALA A 16 -35.51 -24.09 -12.78
N GLN A 17 -36.26 -24.96 -13.48
CA GLN A 17 -35.70 -25.90 -14.44
C GLN A 17 -35.04 -25.19 -15.63
N VAL A 18 -35.65 -24.12 -16.15
CA VAL A 18 -35.07 -23.30 -17.24
C VAL A 18 -33.75 -22.65 -16.82
N MET A 19 -33.65 -22.15 -15.59
CA MET A 19 -32.43 -21.55 -15.05
C MET A 19 -31.28 -22.55 -14.94
N LEU A 20 -31.55 -23.77 -14.46
CA LEU A 20 -30.55 -24.83 -14.26
C LEU A 20 -30.27 -25.67 -15.52
N ALA A 21 -31.08 -25.56 -16.56
CA ALA A 21 -30.91 -26.34 -17.78
C ALA A 21 -29.56 -26.02 -18.46
N PRO A 22 -28.90 -27.00 -19.10
CA PRO A 22 -27.68 -26.78 -19.87
C PRO A 22 -27.86 -25.67 -20.92
N PRO A 23 -26.80 -24.90 -21.25
CA PRO A 23 -26.87 -23.83 -22.25
C PRO A 23 -27.22 -24.34 -23.66
N THR A 24 -27.11 -25.65 -23.90
CA THR A 24 -27.50 -26.30 -25.16
C THR A 24 -29.01 -26.54 -25.30
N GLN A 25 -29.77 -26.49 -24.20
CA GLN A 25 -31.20 -26.84 -24.17
C GLN A 25 -32.12 -25.62 -24.05
N VAL A 26 -31.60 -24.46 -23.65
CA VAL A 26 -32.36 -23.23 -23.39
C VAL A 26 -31.63 -22.03 -23.98
N THR A 27 -32.34 -21.21 -24.75
CA THR A 27 -31.79 -19.99 -25.36
C THR A 27 -31.48 -18.93 -24.30
N PRO A 28 -30.52 -18.02 -24.54
CA PRO A 28 -30.22 -16.95 -23.59
C PRO A 28 -31.42 -16.04 -23.31
N GLU A 29 -32.36 -15.86 -24.25
CA GLU A 29 -33.57 -15.05 -24.00
C GLU A 29 -34.46 -15.69 -22.94
N TYR A 30 -34.75 -16.99 -23.03
CA TYR A 30 -35.59 -17.69 -22.06
C TYR A 30 -34.93 -17.76 -20.67
N ARG A 31 -33.60 -17.89 -20.61
CA ARG A 31 -32.87 -17.83 -19.34
C ARG A 31 -32.95 -16.43 -18.71
N LYS A 32 -32.82 -15.37 -19.52
CA LYS A 32 -32.97 -13.98 -19.07
C LYS A 32 -34.40 -13.69 -18.61
N GLU A 33 -35.42 -14.25 -19.26
CA GLU A 33 -36.81 -14.13 -18.83
C GLU A 33 -37.06 -14.82 -17.47
N ALA A 34 -36.54 -16.05 -17.29
CA ALA A 34 -36.62 -16.75 -16.02
C ALA A 34 -35.86 -16.01 -14.89
N GLU A 35 -34.70 -15.41 -15.20
CA GLU A 35 -33.95 -14.56 -14.27
C GLU A 35 -34.75 -13.31 -13.88
N GLN A 36 -35.30 -12.59 -14.87
CA GLN A 36 -36.16 -11.43 -14.62
C GLN A 36 -37.40 -11.78 -13.79
N PHE A 37 -37.97 -12.96 -13.99
CA PHE A 37 -39.07 -13.46 -13.18
C PHE A 37 -38.68 -13.65 -11.71
N PHE A 38 -37.54 -14.29 -11.41
CA PHE A 38 -37.04 -14.42 -10.04
C PHE A 38 -36.63 -13.07 -9.42
N ILE A 39 -36.06 -12.14 -10.21
CA ILE A 39 -35.79 -10.77 -9.76
C ILE A 39 -37.09 -10.06 -9.38
N GLY A 40 -38.13 -10.18 -10.22
CA GLY A 40 -39.46 -9.64 -9.95
C GLY A 40 -40.08 -10.22 -8.67
N LEU A 41 -39.98 -11.53 -8.47
CA LEU A 41 -40.42 -12.21 -7.25
C LEU A 41 -39.67 -11.73 -6.00
N ARG A 42 -38.36 -11.52 -6.09
CA ARG A 42 -37.55 -10.98 -4.98
C ARG A 42 -37.90 -9.53 -4.63
N ASN A 43 -38.42 -8.76 -5.60
CA ASN A 43 -38.83 -7.38 -5.41
C ASN A 43 -40.25 -7.28 -4.82
N ASN A 44 -41.13 -8.23 -5.14
CA ASN A 44 -42.48 -8.32 -4.57
C ASN A 44 -42.47 -8.90 -3.15
N VAL A 45 -43.47 -8.52 -2.34
CA VAL A 45 -43.66 -9.03 -0.96
C VAL A 45 -44.54 -10.28 -1.03
N MET A 46 -44.00 -11.44 -0.67
CA MET A 46 -44.74 -12.71 -0.62
C MET A 46 -45.03 -13.09 0.84
N PRO A 47 -46.30 -13.26 1.25
CA PRO A 47 -46.64 -13.59 2.63
C PRO A 47 -45.91 -14.84 3.16
N PHE A 48 -45.56 -14.84 4.45
CA PHE A 48 -44.85 -15.96 5.09
C PHE A 48 -45.53 -17.32 4.85
N ASP A 49 -46.85 -17.39 4.99
CA ASP A 49 -47.62 -18.64 4.82
C ASP A 49 -47.47 -19.24 3.42
N VAL A 50 -47.38 -18.37 2.39
CA VAL A 50 -47.19 -18.79 1.00
C VAL A 50 -45.77 -19.32 0.80
N CYS A 51 -44.77 -18.61 1.31
CA CYS A 51 -43.37 -19.04 1.24
C CYS A 51 -43.17 -20.38 1.97
N ARG A 52 -43.79 -20.55 3.14
CA ARG A 52 -43.78 -21.79 3.90
C ARG A 52 -44.44 -22.93 3.13
N HIS A 53 -45.63 -22.69 2.57
CA HIS A 53 -46.33 -23.71 1.79
C HIS A 53 -45.51 -24.20 0.59
N ILE A 54 -44.84 -23.28 -0.14
CA ILE A 54 -43.96 -23.63 -1.26
C ILE A 54 -42.75 -24.44 -0.78
N LEU A 55 -42.09 -24.02 0.30
CA LEU A 55 -40.94 -24.72 0.90
C LEU A 55 -41.27 -26.13 1.39
N GLU A 56 -42.47 -26.36 1.91
CA GLU A 56 -42.93 -27.68 2.38
C GLU A 56 -43.39 -28.58 1.20
N SER A 57 -43.79 -28.00 0.06
CA SER A 57 -44.39 -28.74 -1.06
C SER A 57 -43.42 -29.07 -2.20
N THR A 58 -42.42 -28.22 -2.47
CA THR A 58 -41.51 -28.40 -3.61
C THR A 58 -40.45 -29.48 -3.34
N GLN A 59 -40.01 -30.15 -4.39
CA GLN A 59 -38.83 -31.04 -4.39
C GLN A 59 -37.64 -30.42 -5.15
N ASN A 60 -37.83 -29.24 -5.76
CA ASN A 60 -36.80 -28.57 -6.55
C ASN A 60 -35.81 -27.82 -5.64
N GLN A 61 -34.56 -28.29 -5.61
CA GLN A 61 -33.50 -27.78 -4.72
C GLN A 61 -33.16 -26.31 -4.96
N PHE A 62 -33.20 -25.84 -6.23
CA PHE A 62 -32.98 -24.43 -6.54
C PHE A 62 -34.14 -23.55 -6.09
N LEU A 63 -35.37 -24.05 -6.24
CA LEU A 63 -36.54 -23.32 -5.75
C LEU A 63 -36.51 -23.21 -4.22
N MET A 64 -36.14 -24.27 -3.50
CA MET A 64 -35.94 -24.20 -2.03
C MET A 64 -34.95 -23.10 -1.64
N TYR A 65 -33.79 -23.03 -2.33
CA TYR A 65 -32.79 -21.99 -2.12
C TYR A 65 -33.34 -20.57 -2.39
N GLN A 66 -34.04 -20.37 -3.52
CA GLN A 66 -34.64 -19.08 -3.86
C GLN A 66 -35.74 -18.66 -2.88
N MET A 67 -36.55 -19.62 -2.42
CA MET A 67 -37.63 -19.34 -1.48
C MET A 67 -37.12 -18.94 -0.10
N ALA A 68 -36.00 -19.51 0.37
CA ALA A 68 -35.33 -19.05 1.59
C ALA A 68 -34.87 -17.57 1.47
N GLN A 69 -34.34 -17.17 0.32
CA GLN A 69 -33.96 -15.79 0.03
C GLN A 69 -35.15 -14.83 -0.01
N ILE A 70 -36.22 -15.21 -0.70
CA ILE A 70 -37.45 -14.42 -0.82
C ILE A 70 -38.13 -14.27 0.53
N LEU A 71 -38.19 -15.34 1.32
CA LEU A 71 -38.71 -15.33 2.69
C LEU A 71 -37.96 -14.29 3.53
N THR A 72 -36.63 -14.35 3.53
CA THR A 72 -35.78 -13.43 4.30
C THR A 72 -36.04 -11.98 3.89
N ARG A 73 -36.07 -11.69 2.58
CA ARG A 73 -36.33 -10.35 2.07
C ARG A 73 -37.73 -9.84 2.45
N THR A 74 -38.74 -10.70 2.40
CA THR A 74 -40.11 -10.34 2.79
C THR A 74 -40.17 -9.99 4.27
N VAL A 75 -39.60 -10.84 5.13
CA VAL A 75 -39.54 -10.60 6.58
C VAL A 75 -38.82 -9.30 6.91
N LEU A 76 -37.72 -9.01 6.21
CA LEU A 76 -36.97 -7.77 6.38
C LEU A 76 -37.72 -6.52 5.90
N LYS A 77 -38.47 -6.60 4.79
CA LYS A 77 -39.31 -5.50 4.29
C LYS A 77 -40.50 -5.21 5.22
N GLN A 78 -41.12 -6.24 5.77
CA GLN A 78 -42.27 -6.13 6.66
C GLN A 78 -41.89 -6.13 8.15
N TRP A 79 -40.62 -5.87 8.46
CA TRP A 79 -40.08 -6.09 9.80
C TRP A 79 -40.81 -5.30 10.90
N SER A 80 -41.26 -4.08 10.58
CA SER A 80 -42.04 -3.22 11.49
C SER A 80 -43.50 -3.63 11.66
N GLU A 81 -44.04 -4.42 10.73
CA GLU A 81 -45.44 -4.89 10.74
C GLU A 81 -45.60 -6.21 11.52
N LEU A 82 -44.49 -6.92 11.78
CA LEU A 82 -44.48 -8.21 12.44
C LEU A 82 -44.41 -8.10 13.97
N ASP A 83 -45.36 -8.73 14.66
CA ASP A 83 -45.32 -8.92 16.12
C ASP A 83 -44.14 -9.80 16.57
N LYS A 84 -43.70 -9.62 17.82
CA LYS A 84 -42.57 -10.38 18.41
C LYS A 84 -42.75 -11.91 18.31
N VAL A 85 -43.97 -12.39 18.57
CA VAL A 85 -44.31 -13.83 18.51
C VAL A 85 -44.11 -14.38 17.09
N ASN A 86 -44.53 -13.63 16.07
CA ASN A 86 -44.37 -14.05 14.68
C ASN A 86 -42.90 -14.06 14.25
N LYS A 87 -42.09 -13.10 14.71
CA LYS A 87 -40.64 -13.07 14.45
C LYS A 87 -39.93 -14.30 15.04
N ASP A 88 -40.26 -14.64 16.29
CA ASP A 88 -39.76 -15.84 16.99
C ASP A 88 -40.12 -17.14 16.24
N ASP A 89 -41.39 -17.26 15.82
CA ASP A 89 -41.89 -18.47 15.17
C ASP A 89 -41.27 -18.70 13.78
N ILE A 90 -41.03 -17.63 13.01
CA ILE A 90 -40.33 -17.70 11.71
C ILE A 90 -38.89 -18.18 11.89
N CYS A 91 -38.16 -17.62 12.87
CA CYS A 91 -36.81 -18.06 13.20
C CYS A 91 -36.77 -19.54 13.61
N LYS A 92 -37.67 -19.96 14.52
CA LYS A 92 -37.77 -21.35 14.97
C LYS A 92 -38.09 -22.31 13.82
N TYR A 93 -38.95 -21.90 12.89
CA TYR A 93 -39.26 -22.69 11.70
C TYR A 93 -37.99 -22.92 10.86
N LEU A 94 -37.22 -21.87 10.57
CA LEU A 94 -36.01 -21.98 9.74
C LEU A 94 -34.92 -22.86 10.38
N ILE A 95 -34.73 -22.81 11.69
CA ILE A 95 -33.76 -23.66 12.40
C ILE A 95 -34.20 -25.12 12.44
N ASN A 96 -35.49 -25.38 12.63
CA ASN A 96 -36.04 -26.73 12.75
C ASN A 96 -36.26 -27.39 11.37
N TYR A 97 -36.29 -26.63 10.29
CA TYR A 97 -36.49 -27.18 8.95
C TYR A 97 -35.39 -28.20 8.56
N PRO A 98 -34.07 -27.93 8.74
CA PRO A 98 -33.01 -28.93 8.54
C PRO A 98 -33.03 -30.12 9.51
N VAL A 99 -33.73 -30.00 10.65
CA VAL A 99 -33.91 -31.10 11.62
C VAL A 99 -34.99 -32.06 11.13
N GLN A 100 -36.07 -31.51 10.56
CA GLN A 100 -37.20 -32.29 10.03
C GLN A 100 -36.89 -32.89 8.65
N HIS A 101 -36.01 -32.25 7.87
CA HIS A 101 -35.64 -32.67 6.52
C HIS A 101 -34.13 -32.95 6.43
N VAL A 102 -33.71 -34.15 6.87
CA VAL A 102 -32.28 -34.53 6.93
C VAL A 102 -31.65 -34.68 5.54
N ASP A 103 -32.44 -35.02 4.51
CA ASP A 103 -31.97 -35.32 3.15
C ASP A 103 -31.77 -34.08 2.25
N ILE A 104 -31.91 -32.86 2.79
CA ILE A 104 -31.73 -31.63 1.98
C ILE A 104 -30.25 -31.41 1.59
N PRO A 105 -29.97 -30.86 0.39
CA PRO A 105 -28.61 -30.55 -0.03
C PRO A 105 -27.90 -29.54 0.89
N SER A 106 -26.58 -29.67 1.02
CA SER A 106 -25.76 -28.82 1.88
C SER A 106 -25.87 -27.32 1.58
N PHE A 107 -25.99 -26.94 0.31
CA PHE A 107 -26.13 -25.53 -0.11
C PHE A 107 -27.52 -24.95 0.24
N VAL A 108 -28.59 -25.74 0.15
CA VAL A 108 -29.94 -25.32 0.58
C VAL A 108 -29.97 -25.18 2.09
N ARG A 109 -29.41 -26.15 2.81
CA ARG A 109 -29.28 -26.10 4.27
C ARG A 109 -28.51 -24.85 4.73
N ALA A 110 -27.37 -24.57 4.09
CA ALA A 110 -26.57 -23.39 4.39
C ALA A 110 -27.36 -22.09 4.18
N GLU A 111 -28.14 -21.99 3.11
CA GLU A 111 -28.97 -20.80 2.84
C GLU A 111 -30.09 -20.63 3.86
N ILE A 112 -30.80 -21.71 4.23
CA ILE A 112 -31.86 -21.65 5.25
C ILE A 112 -31.30 -21.21 6.60
N VAL A 113 -30.14 -21.73 6.98
CA VAL A 113 -29.45 -21.34 8.22
C VAL A 113 -28.97 -19.89 8.14
N ARG A 114 -28.48 -19.45 6.97
CA ARG A 114 -28.11 -18.06 6.71
C ARG A 114 -29.31 -17.11 6.81
N SER A 115 -30.46 -17.48 6.26
CA SER A 115 -31.73 -16.77 6.40
C SER A 115 -32.12 -16.56 7.87
N ALA A 116 -31.99 -17.59 8.69
CA ALA A 116 -32.21 -17.48 10.13
C ALA A 116 -31.23 -16.51 10.79
N ALA A 117 -29.94 -16.57 10.43
CA ALA A 117 -28.90 -15.66 10.95
C ALA A 117 -29.15 -14.19 10.57
N VAL A 118 -29.62 -13.91 9.35
CA VAL A 118 -29.96 -12.55 8.89
C VAL A 118 -31.16 -11.98 9.67
N ILE A 119 -32.22 -12.76 9.83
CA ILE A 119 -33.42 -12.37 10.61
C ILE A 119 -33.01 -12.11 12.07
N LEU A 120 -32.17 -12.98 12.64
CA LEU A 120 -31.63 -12.83 13.99
C LEU A 120 -30.76 -11.58 14.14
N LYS A 121 -29.92 -11.26 13.15
CA LYS A 121 -29.14 -10.02 13.14
C LYS A 121 -30.04 -8.79 13.17
N ARG A 122 -31.11 -8.77 12.36
CA ARG A 122 -32.06 -7.64 12.35
C ARG A 122 -32.82 -7.48 13.67
N GLY A 123 -33.12 -8.58 14.36
CA GLY A 123 -33.79 -8.56 15.67
C GLY A 123 -32.89 -8.25 16.88
N SER A 124 -31.58 -8.16 16.69
CA SER A 124 -30.60 -8.07 17.80
C SER A 124 -30.63 -6.75 18.60
N LEU A 125 -31.15 -5.65 18.03
CA LEU A 125 -31.12 -4.32 18.66
C LEU A 125 -32.51 -3.76 19.05
N GLU A 126 -33.62 -4.44 18.74
CA GLU A 126 -34.97 -3.88 18.92
C GLU A 126 -35.42 -3.74 20.38
N TYR A 127 -34.66 -4.27 21.34
CA TYR A 127 -35.03 -4.21 22.76
C TYR A 127 -33.82 -3.96 23.67
N THR A 128 -33.49 -2.68 23.84
CA THR A 128 -32.71 -2.18 24.97
C THR A 128 -33.40 -0.94 25.53
N ASN A 129 -34.48 -1.12 26.29
CA ASN A 129 -34.97 -0.09 27.21
C ASN A 129 -34.23 -0.22 28.55
N ALA A 130 -33.74 0.89 29.05
CA ALA A 130 -32.59 1.01 29.96
C ALA A 130 -32.77 0.56 31.42
N GLU A 131 -33.80 -0.22 31.80
CA GLU A 131 -34.06 -0.47 33.24
C GLU A 131 -34.44 -1.91 33.64
N GLN A 132 -34.58 -2.85 32.70
CA GLN A 132 -34.79 -4.27 33.03
C GLN A 132 -34.05 -5.17 32.02
N GLU A 133 -33.12 -5.99 32.49
CA GLU A 133 -32.54 -7.10 31.72
C GLU A 133 -33.67 -8.02 31.24
N THR A 134 -34.17 -7.79 30.03
CA THR A 134 -35.22 -8.58 29.41
C THR A 134 -34.69 -9.22 28.15
N GLU A 135 -34.83 -10.55 28.06
CA GLU A 135 -34.31 -11.41 27.00
C GLU A 135 -34.58 -10.85 25.59
N THR A 136 -33.50 -10.60 24.86
CA THR A 136 -33.55 -10.39 23.41
C THR A 136 -34.04 -11.67 22.71
N LEU A 137 -34.48 -11.58 21.43
CA LEU A 137 -34.77 -12.75 20.56
C LEU A 137 -33.63 -13.80 20.58
N LEU A 138 -32.42 -13.35 20.90
CA LEU A 138 -31.19 -14.12 21.00
C LEU A 138 -31.00 -14.82 22.36
N ASP A 139 -31.47 -14.26 23.47
CA ASP A 139 -31.15 -14.73 24.83
C ASP A 139 -32.00 -15.91 25.31
N GLY A 140 -33.23 -16.07 24.80
CA GLY A 140 -34.18 -17.10 25.29
C GLY A 140 -34.16 -18.41 24.50
N THR A 141 -34.89 -18.47 23.39
CA THR A 141 -35.20 -19.73 22.67
C THR A 141 -34.07 -20.22 21.77
N PHE A 142 -33.32 -19.30 21.16
CA PHE A 142 -32.33 -19.61 20.13
C PHE A 142 -31.03 -20.20 20.72
N LEU A 143 -30.45 -19.57 21.75
CA LEU A 143 -29.31 -20.11 22.48
C LEU A 143 -29.64 -21.45 23.17
N ALA A 144 -30.86 -21.61 23.69
CA ALA A 144 -31.30 -22.87 24.29
C ALA A 144 -31.31 -24.01 23.24
N THR A 145 -31.84 -23.75 22.05
CA THR A 145 -31.89 -24.73 20.94
C THR A 145 -30.48 -25.14 20.48
N ILE A 146 -29.57 -24.18 20.29
CA ILE A 146 -28.18 -24.49 19.92
C ILE A 146 -27.48 -25.28 21.03
N THR A 147 -27.71 -24.91 22.29
CA THR A 147 -27.12 -25.61 23.43
C THR A 147 -27.61 -27.06 23.50
N GLU A 148 -28.88 -27.31 23.19
CA GLU A 148 -29.44 -28.67 23.11
C GLU A 148 -28.79 -29.46 21.96
N PHE A 149 -28.69 -28.89 20.76
CA PHE A 149 -28.05 -29.54 19.61
C PHE A 149 -26.59 -29.91 19.87
N LEU A 150 -25.83 -29.02 20.52
CA LEU A 150 -24.42 -29.27 20.85
C LEU A 150 -24.21 -30.28 22.00
N ARG A 151 -25.19 -30.44 22.91
CA ARG A 151 -25.13 -31.40 24.02
C ARG A 151 -25.65 -32.80 23.68
N THR A 152 -26.35 -32.93 22.56
CA THR A 152 -26.94 -34.20 22.12
C THR A 152 -25.85 -35.16 21.62
N THR A 153 -26.05 -36.46 21.78
CA THR A 153 -25.14 -37.51 21.26
C THR A 153 -25.25 -37.72 19.75
N ASP A 154 -26.24 -37.10 19.11
CA ASP A 154 -26.45 -37.14 17.67
C ASP A 154 -25.45 -36.25 16.96
N GLN A 155 -24.60 -36.89 16.15
CA GLN A 155 -23.52 -36.24 15.42
C GLN A 155 -24.03 -35.29 14.34
N TYR A 156 -25.22 -35.55 13.76
CA TYR A 156 -25.84 -34.65 12.79
C TYR A 156 -26.29 -33.35 13.45
N LEU A 157 -27.00 -33.45 14.58
CA LEU A 157 -27.46 -32.28 15.33
C LEU A 157 -26.29 -31.45 15.86
N ASN A 158 -25.22 -32.10 16.32
CA ASN A 158 -24.01 -31.41 16.76
C ASN A 158 -23.35 -30.62 15.61
N ALA A 159 -23.18 -31.25 14.45
CA ALA A 159 -22.63 -30.58 13.26
C ALA A 159 -23.53 -29.44 12.76
N LEU A 160 -24.87 -29.62 12.82
CA LEU A 160 -25.84 -28.58 12.48
C LEU A 160 -25.75 -27.39 13.45
N GLY A 161 -25.61 -27.65 14.75
CA GLY A 161 -25.40 -26.62 15.77
C GLY A 161 -24.18 -25.75 15.48
N LEU A 162 -23.05 -26.37 15.12
CA LEU A 162 -21.84 -25.64 14.72
C LEU A 162 -22.02 -24.87 13.40
N GLN A 163 -22.74 -25.44 12.41
CA GLN A 163 -23.07 -24.74 11.17
C GLN A 163 -23.94 -23.50 11.42
N ILE A 164 -24.88 -23.56 12.36
CA ILE A 164 -25.68 -22.40 12.76
C ILE A 164 -24.78 -21.31 13.37
N ILE A 165 -23.86 -21.68 14.27
CA ILE A 165 -22.90 -20.74 14.85
C ILE A 165 -22.01 -20.12 13.76
N GLU A 166 -21.52 -20.92 12.81
CA GLU A 166 -20.71 -20.49 11.67
C GLU A 166 -21.44 -19.42 10.86
N SER A 167 -22.69 -19.68 10.46
CA SER A 167 -23.49 -18.72 9.69
C SER A 167 -23.79 -17.44 10.47
N ILE A 168 -24.08 -17.52 11.76
CA ILE A 168 -24.31 -16.33 12.60
C ILE A 168 -23.04 -15.50 12.70
N ALA A 169 -21.92 -16.12 13.05
CA ALA A 169 -20.66 -15.41 13.17
C ALA A 169 -20.28 -14.76 11.83
N SER A 170 -20.39 -15.48 10.71
CA SER A 170 -20.14 -14.94 9.38
C SER A 170 -21.06 -13.75 9.05
N GLU A 171 -22.36 -13.85 9.33
CA GLU A 171 -23.32 -12.77 9.06
C GLU A 171 -23.06 -11.52 9.92
N PHE A 172 -22.58 -11.66 11.16
CA PHE A 172 -22.19 -10.50 11.97
C PHE A 172 -20.77 -9.98 11.64
N GLN A 173 -19.91 -10.79 11.01
CA GLN A 173 -18.57 -10.41 10.56
C GLN A 173 -18.60 -9.59 9.26
N THR A 174 -19.53 -9.89 8.34
CA THR A 174 -19.59 -9.27 7.00
C THR A 174 -19.71 -7.75 7.07
N ALA A 175 -18.82 -7.08 6.33
CA ALA A 175 -18.98 -5.67 6.00
C ALA A 175 -20.16 -5.52 5.02
N TRP A 176 -20.92 -4.45 5.17
CA TRP A 176 -22.21 -4.18 4.50
C TRP A 176 -22.21 -4.36 2.95
N ARG A 177 -21.04 -4.38 2.31
CA ARG A 177 -20.85 -4.47 0.86
C ARG A 177 -21.23 -5.81 0.18
N THR A 178 -21.73 -6.83 0.90
CA THR A 178 -22.00 -8.17 0.30
C THR A 178 -23.47 -8.60 0.27
N SER A 179 -24.38 -7.86 0.90
CA SER A 179 -25.80 -8.21 0.80
C SER A 179 -26.48 -7.40 -0.30
N ASP A 180 -26.95 -8.06 -1.36
CA ASP A 180 -27.97 -7.58 -2.33
C ASP A 180 -29.31 -7.20 -1.68
N VAL A 181 -29.33 -7.07 -0.35
CA VAL A 181 -30.45 -6.64 0.50
C VAL A 181 -30.21 -5.17 0.87
N ALA A 182 -29.87 -4.35 -0.13
CA ALA A 182 -29.44 -2.96 -0.02
C ALA A 182 -30.51 -1.97 0.50
N GLY A 183 -31.46 -2.41 1.32
CA GLY A 183 -32.54 -1.53 1.81
C GLY A 183 -33.14 -1.86 3.17
N ALA A 184 -32.64 -2.87 3.91
CA ALA A 184 -33.28 -3.29 5.16
C ALA A 184 -32.46 -3.06 6.45
N ILE A 185 -31.15 -2.83 6.34
CA ILE A 185 -30.24 -2.71 7.50
C ILE A 185 -29.20 -1.61 7.26
N THR A 186 -29.15 -0.57 8.11
CA THR A 186 -28.15 0.52 8.04
C THR A 186 -26.76 0.07 8.47
N TRP A 187 -25.71 0.77 8.03
CA TRP A 187 -24.37 0.57 8.58
C TRP A 187 -24.28 0.81 10.09
N ASP A 188 -24.99 1.80 10.62
CA ASP A 188 -25.07 2.03 12.07
C ASP A 188 -25.69 0.84 12.79
N PHE A 189 -26.76 0.28 12.22
CA PHE A 189 -27.35 -0.94 12.74
C PHE A 189 -26.33 -2.08 12.65
N HIS A 190 -25.65 -2.28 11.52
CA HIS A 190 -24.60 -3.31 11.39
C HIS A 190 -23.50 -3.14 12.44
N THR A 191 -23.02 -1.91 12.64
CA THR A 191 -21.95 -1.57 13.57
C THR A 191 -22.41 -1.76 15.02
N ASN A 192 -23.61 -1.33 15.37
CA ASN A 192 -24.18 -1.48 16.70
C ASN A 192 -24.55 -2.94 16.99
N ALA A 193 -25.10 -3.68 16.01
CA ALA A 193 -25.42 -5.10 16.12
C ALA A 193 -24.15 -5.93 16.28
N LYS A 194 -23.10 -5.60 15.52
CA LYS A 194 -21.77 -6.19 15.67
C LYS A 194 -21.20 -5.92 17.07
N ARG A 195 -21.23 -4.68 17.57
CA ARG A 195 -20.77 -4.34 18.94
C ARG A 195 -21.57 -5.07 20.02
N HIS A 196 -22.90 -5.15 19.86
CA HIS A 196 -23.76 -5.89 20.78
C HIS A 196 -23.40 -7.39 20.78
N PHE A 197 -23.27 -7.98 19.59
CA PHE A 197 -22.86 -9.37 19.41
C PHE A 197 -21.47 -9.66 20.02
N GLU A 198 -20.49 -8.79 19.79
CA GLU A 198 -19.15 -8.85 20.38
C GLU A 198 -19.19 -8.89 21.92
N LYS A 199 -20.05 -8.07 22.53
CA LYS A 199 -20.12 -7.90 23.98
C LYS A 199 -20.85 -9.06 24.68
N PHE A 200 -21.95 -9.55 24.10
CA PHE A 200 -22.87 -10.44 24.83
C PHE A 200 -22.89 -11.89 24.33
N LEU A 201 -22.57 -12.14 23.05
CA LEU A 201 -22.91 -13.41 22.38
C LEU A 201 -21.71 -14.12 21.78
N LEU A 202 -20.79 -13.40 21.14
CA LEU A 202 -19.61 -13.99 20.48
C LEU A 202 -18.80 -14.85 21.45
N LYS A 203 -18.57 -14.35 22.68
CA LYS A 203 -17.88 -15.09 23.75
C LYS A 203 -18.62 -16.38 24.11
N LYS A 204 -19.94 -16.31 24.34
CA LYS A 204 -20.77 -17.45 24.76
C LYS A 204 -20.82 -18.53 23.68
N LEU A 205 -21.03 -18.15 22.41
CA LEU A 205 -21.07 -19.09 21.28
C LEU A 205 -19.72 -19.80 21.11
N PHE A 206 -18.61 -19.08 21.26
CA PHE A 206 -17.28 -19.69 21.21
C PHE A 206 -17.04 -20.67 22.37
N GLN A 207 -17.47 -20.34 23.59
CA GLN A 207 -17.43 -21.26 24.74
C GLN A 207 -18.22 -22.54 24.49
N LEU A 208 -19.43 -22.42 23.93
CA LEU A 208 -20.28 -23.57 23.60
C LEU A 208 -19.60 -24.46 22.56
N SER A 209 -19.07 -23.89 21.49
CA SER A 209 -18.33 -24.63 20.44
C SER A 209 -17.10 -25.36 21.00
N LEU A 210 -16.33 -24.72 21.89
CA LEU A 210 -15.19 -25.36 22.57
C LEU A 210 -15.64 -26.52 23.46
N SER A 211 -16.73 -26.35 24.22
CA SER A 211 -17.26 -27.39 25.10
C SER A 211 -17.72 -28.63 24.32
N ALA A 212 -18.34 -28.43 23.15
CA ALA A 212 -18.80 -29.51 22.28
C ALA A 212 -17.64 -30.38 21.76
N LEU A 213 -16.48 -29.78 21.48
CA LEU A 213 -15.31 -30.51 20.97
C LEU A 213 -14.38 -31.05 22.05
N SER A 214 -14.44 -30.54 23.28
CA SER A 214 -13.54 -30.94 24.37
C SER A 214 -13.48 -32.46 24.60
N GLN A 215 -14.58 -33.17 24.34
CA GLN A 215 -14.67 -34.63 24.45
C GLN A 215 -14.03 -35.35 23.26
N LEU A 216 -14.09 -34.79 22.06
CA LEU A 216 -13.57 -35.40 20.83
C LEU A 216 -12.04 -35.45 20.77
N VAL A 217 -11.35 -34.51 21.44
CA VAL A 217 -9.87 -34.49 21.52
C VAL A 217 -9.33 -35.75 22.21
N SER A 218 -10.11 -36.31 23.14
CA SER A 218 -9.72 -37.50 23.92
C SER A 218 -9.94 -38.83 23.19
N ILE A 219 -10.70 -38.84 22.09
CA ILE A 219 -11.01 -40.07 21.32
C ILE A 219 -9.81 -40.44 20.45
N HIS A 220 -9.41 -41.72 20.43
CA HIS A 220 -8.24 -42.18 19.65
C HIS A 220 -8.54 -42.31 18.14
N ASP A 221 -9.68 -42.90 17.75
CA ASP A 221 -10.04 -43.12 16.35
C ASP A 221 -11.17 -42.17 15.91
N LEU A 222 -10.88 -41.29 14.95
CA LEU A 222 -11.85 -40.32 14.42
C LEU A 222 -12.63 -40.93 13.25
N THR A 223 -13.96 -40.91 13.34
CA THR A 223 -14.85 -41.31 12.23
C THR A 223 -14.99 -40.14 11.22
N PRO A 224 -15.46 -40.39 9.98
CA PRO A 224 -15.74 -39.32 9.02
C PRO A 224 -16.73 -38.27 9.54
N GLN A 225 -17.68 -38.69 10.38
CA GLN A 225 -18.63 -37.81 11.05
C GLN A 225 -17.95 -36.94 12.12
N HIS A 226 -17.00 -37.49 12.90
CA HIS A 226 -16.16 -36.70 13.80
C HIS A 226 -15.33 -35.66 13.02
N MET A 227 -14.77 -36.02 11.87
CA MET A 227 -14.02 -35.08 11.01
C MET A 227 -14.90 -33.93 10.50
N THR A 228 -16.17 -34.21 10.20
CA THR A 228 -17.14 -33.17 9.79
C THR A 228 -17.43 -32.19 10.92
N ILE A 229 -17.57 -32.67 12.16
CA ILE A 229 -17.74 -31.82 13.35
C ILE A 229 -16.49 -30.95 13.57
N ILE A 230 -15.30 -31.53 13.41
CA ILE A 230 -14.04 -30.80 13.54
C ILE A 230 -13.89 -29.72 12.47
N ASP A 231 -14.21 -30.00 11.21
CA ASP A 231 -14.22 -28.99 10.14
C ASP A 231 -15.11 -27.81 10.50
N ARG A 232 -16.35 -28.08 10.91
CA ARG A 232 -17.32 -27.04 11.29
C ARG A 232 -16.83 -26.21 12.46
N PHE A 233 -16.25 -26.84 13.47
CA PHE A 233 -15.64 -26.11 14.58
C PHE A 233 -14.46 -25.24 14.14
N LEU A 234 -13.55 -25.76 13.32
CA LEU A 234 -12.38 -25.01 12.86
C LEU A 234 -12.81 -23.80 12.02
N ARG A 235 -13.88 -23.89 11.23
CA ARG A 235 -14.49 -22.74 10.53
C ARG A 235 -15.03 -21.70 11.51
N VAL A 236 -15.78 -22.12 12.53
CA VAL A 236 -16.24 -21.23 13.61
C VAL A 236 -15.07 -20.56 14.31
N ALA A 237 -14.06 -21.33 14.71
CA ALA A 237 -12.88 -20.84 15.40
C ALA A 237 -12.08 -19.87 14.52
N SER A 238 -11.92 -20.16 13.23
CA SER A 238 -11.24 -19.29 12.27
C SER A 238 -11.94 -17.93 12.16
N ILE A 239 -13.28 -17.91 12.07
CA ILE A 239 -14.08 -16.68 12.05
C ILE A 239 -13.91 -15.90 13.36
N VAL A 240 -14.07 -16.56 14.50
CA VAL A 240 -14.01 -15.93 15.83
C VAL A 240 -12.61 -15.40 16.13
N LEU A 241 -11.56 -16.16 15.84
CA LEU A 241 -10.17 -15.76 16.08
C LEU A 241 -9.68 -14.72 15.04
N SER A 242 -10.29 -14.66 13.86
CA SER A 242 -10.01 -13.60 12.87
C SER A 242 -10.92 -12.36 13.05
N TRP A 243 -11.70 -12.32 14.14
CA TRP A 243 -12.67 -11.26 14.38
C TRP A 243 -12.00 -9.91 14.58
N ASN A 244 -12.39 -8.93 13.77
CA ASN A 244 -11.92 -7.56 13.89
C ASN A 244 -12.79 -6.80 14.88
N PHE A 245 -12.39 -6.82 16.16
CA PHE A 245 -13.09 -6.13 17.25
C PHE A 245 -13.14 -4.62 17.00
N SER A 246 -14.29 -4.01 17.32
CA SER A 246 -14.46 -2.57 17.20
C SER A 246 -13.45 -1.83 18.10
N PRO A 247 -12.53 -1.00 17.55
CA PRO A 247 -11.56 -0.32 18.38
C PRO A 247 -12.26 0.69 19.28
N LYS A 248 -11.95 0.69 20.59
CA LYS A 248 -12.00 1.94 21.37
C LYS A 248 -11.09 2.92 20.62
N LEU A 249 -11.53 4.15 20.39
CA LEU A 249 -10.78 5.20 19.68
C LEU A 249 -9.35 5.34 20.25
N ILE A 250 -8.40 4.57 19.71
CA ILE A 250 -6.98 4.65 20.04
C ILE A 250 -6.30 5.46 18.93
N THR A 251 -5.48 6.40 19.40
CA THR A 251 -4.84 7.53 18.74
C THR A 251 -4.33 7.26 17.33
N ILE A 252 -4.53 8.25 16.45
CA ILE A 252 -4.14 8.31 15.01
C ILE A 252 -2.70 7.81 14.73
N ARG A 253 -1.77 7.95 15.68
CA ARG A 253 -0.37 7.47 15.55
C ARG A 253 -0.26 5.94 15.37
N LEU A 254 -1.14 5.15 15.97
CA LEU A 254 -1.15 3.68 15.81
C LEU A 254 -1.82 3.24 14.50
N ARG A 255 -2.77 4.02 13.97
CA ARG A 255 -3.33 3.79 12.62
C ARG A 255 -2.30 4.04 11.54
N VAL A 256 -1.47 5.08 11.67
CA VAL A 256 -0.39 5.36 10.70
C VAL A 256 0.68 4.28 10.72
N LEU A 257 1.04 3.73 11.89
CA LEU A 257 2.02 2.64 11.98
C LEU A 257 1.49 1.30 11.42
N ILE A 258 0.20 1.01 11.59
CA ILE A 258 -0.43 -0.24 11.13
C ILE A 258 -0.85 -0.16 9.64
N CYS A 259 -1.25 1.01 9.14
CA CYS A 259 -1.59 1.20 7.72
C CYS A 259 -0.37 1.25 6.79
N MET A 260 0.85 1.48 7.30
CA MET A 260 2.02 1.73 6.45
C MET A 260 2.85 0.48 6.10
N ARG A 261 2.56 -0.73 6.62
CA ARG A 261 3.28 -1.96 6.21
C ARG A 261 2.41 -3.22 6.22
N VAL A 262 2.06 -3.69 5.01
CA VAL A 262 1.96 -5.11 4.57
C VAL A 262 1.23 -6.12 5.48
N LEU A 263 0.09 -5.79 6.08
CA LEU A 263 -0.79 -6.82 6.65
C LEU A 263 -2.23 -6.63 6.19
N LYS A 264 -2.61 -7.37 5.14
CA LYS A 264 -4.01 -7.60 4.74
C LYS A 264 -4.82 -8.39 5.79
N THR A 265 -4.20 -8.81 6.91
CA THR A 265 -4.82 -9.67 7.92
C THR A 265 -5.33 -8.88 9.14
N SER A 266 -6.58 -9.14 9.55
CA SER A 266 -7.15 -8.61 10.80
C SER A 266 -6.34 -9.05 12.02
N THR A 267 -6.13 -8.13 12.97
CA THR A 267 -5.46 -8.43 14.25
C THR A 267 -6.47 -8.88 15.30
N PHE A 268 -6.22 -10.01 15.98
CA PHE A 268 -7.10 -10.49 17.04
C PHE A 268 -6.86 -9.74 18.36
N ARG A 269 -7.77 -8.81 18.67
CA ARG A 269 -7.69 -7.93 19.86
C ARG A 269 -8.97 -8.01 20.70
N PRO A 270 -9.20 -9.12 21.42
CA PRO A 270 -10.43 -9.30 22.17
C PRO A 270 -10.51 -8.36 23.38
N PRO A 271 -11.71 -7.97 23.82
CA PRO A 271 -11.90 -7.09 24.97
C PRO A 271 -11.57 -7.79 26.31
N PRO A 272 -11.40 -7.03 27.41
CA PRO A 272 -11.00 -7.58 28.72
C PRO A 272 -11.91 -8.71 29.24
N CYS A 273 -13.19 -8.77 28.85
CA CYS A 273 -14.09 -9.86 29.25
C CYS A 273 -13.68 -11.23 28.70
N TRP A 274 -12.76 -11.30 27.73
CA TRP A 274 -12.21 -12.57 27.20
C TRP A 274 -10.99 -13.07 27.98
N ARG A 275 -10.52 -12.34 28.99
CA ARG A 275 -9.29 -12.66 29.73
C ARG A 275 -9.28 -14.08 30.32
N GLU A 276 -10.44 -14.56 30.79
CA GLU A 276 -10.61 -15.91 31.34
C GLU A 276 -10.14 -17.03 30.37
N PHE A 277 -10.25 -16.84 29.06
CA PHE A 277 -9.79 -17.83 28.09
C PHE A 277 -8.27 -17.94 28.00
N PHE A 278 -7.57 -16.86 28.28
CA PHE A 278 -6.12 -16.75 28.09
C PHE A 278 -5.34 -16.92 29.39
N GLN A 279 -6.01 -16.84 30.56
CA GLN A 279 -5.39 -17.00 31.87
C GLN A 279 -4.73 -18.37 32.07
N ASP A 280 -5.44 -19.46 31.76
CA ASP A 280 -4.94 -20.81 32.05
C ASP A 280 -4.09 -21.41 30.93
N THR A 281 -3.88 -20.69 29.81
CA THR A 281 -3.18 -21.16 28.59
C THR A 281 -3.70 -22.46 27.96
N THR A 282 -4.75 -23.07 28.52
CA THR A 282 -5.39 -24.32 28.07
C THR A 282 -5.90 -24.23 26.64
N ILE A 283 -6.31 -23.03 26.22
CA ILE A 283 -6.73 -22.77 24.84
C ILE A 283 -5.59 -23.04 23.84
N ILE A 284 -4.35 -22.70 24.18
CA ILE A 284 -3.18 -22.96 23.33
C ILE A 284 -2.98 -24.48 23.20
N THR A 285 -2.96 -25.18 24.34
CA THR A 285 -2.78 -26.64 24.37
C THR A 285 -3.87 -27.35 23.57
N PHE A 286 -5.13 -26.92 23.71
CA PHE A 286 -6.25 -27.46 22.94
C PHE A 286 -6.05 -27.32 21.43
N PHE A 287 -5.78 -26.11 20.93
CA PHE A 287 -5.61 -25.90 19.47
C PHE A 287 -4.37 -26.59 18.90
N MET A 288 -3.27 -26.67 19.67
CA MET A 288 -2.07 -27.40 19.26
C MET A 288 -2.31 -28.92 19.20
N GLN A 289 -2.99 -29.50 20.21
CA GLN A 289 -3.38 -30.91 20.19
C GLN A 289 -4.36 -31.22 19.06
N MET A 290 -5.30 -30.33 18.79
CA MET A 290 -6.23 -30.44 17.67
C MET A 290 -5.49 -30.45 16.33
N HIS A 291 -4.55 -29.52 16.12
CA HIS A 291 -3.73 -29.47 14.92
C HIS A 291 -2.95 -30.78 14.73
N LYS A 292 -2.31 -31.31 15.79
CA LYS A 292 -1.60 -32.61 15.75
C LYS A 292 -2.48 -33.76 15.22
N ARG A 293 -3.80 -33.74 15.47
CA ARG A 293 -4.73 -34.79 15.01
C ARG A 293 -5.17 -34.61 13.55
N VAL A 294 -5.30 -33.37 13.07
CA VAL A 294 -5.83 -33.09 11.74
C VAL A 294 -4.76 -32.81 10.69
N ARG A 295 -3.49 -32.67 11.08
CA ARG A 295 -2.39 -32.25 10.20
C ARG A 295 -2.19 -33.08 8.94
N HIS A 296 -2.65 -34.33 8.89
CA HIS A 296 -2.56 -35.19 7.71
C HIS A 296 -3.71 -35.00 6.71
N ASN A 297 -4.70 -34.17 7.02
CA ASN A 297 -5.79 -33.80 6.13
C ASN A 297 -5.60 -32.34 5.69
N GLU A 298 -5.38 -32.14 4.39
CA GLU A 298 -5.04 -30.82 3.80
C GLU A 298 -6.08 -29.73 4.13
N ASP A 299 -7.37 -30.02 3.92
CA ASP A 299 -8.47 -29.06 4.16
C ASP A 299 -8.56 -28.64 5.63
N LEU A 300 -8.49 -29.62 6.55
CA LEU A 300 -8.56 -29.37 7.99
C LEU A 300 -7.29 -28.69 8.51
N CYS A 301 -6.13 -29.04 7.93
CA CYS A 301 -4.85 -28.46 8.27
C CYS A 301 -4.88 -26.94 8.03
N MET A 302 -5.35 -26.49 6.87
CA MET A 302 -5.40 -25.06 6.53
C MET A 302 -6.24 -24.25 7.54
N ASN A 303 -7.42 -24.75 7.92
CA ASN A 303 -8.27 -24.10 8.91
C ASN A 303 -7.64 -24.10 10.31
N SER A 304 -6.99 -25.20 10.71
CA SER A 304 -6.29 -25.30 12.00
C SER A 304 -5.07 -24.37 12.07
N MET A 305 -4.29 -24.25 11.00
CA MET A 305 -3.15 -23.34 10.90
C MET A 305 -3.59 -21.88 10.91
N THR A 306 -4.74 -21.57 10.30
CA THR A 306 -5.34 -20.23 10.40
C THR A 306 -5.66 -19.88 11.86
N CYS A 307 -6.21 -20.82 12.63
CA CYS A 307 -6.46 -20.62 14.06
C CYS A 307 -5.16 -20.39 14.84
N LEU A 308 -4.11 -21.19 14.60
CA LEU A 308 -2.80 -21.02 15.23
C LEU A 308 -2.15 -19.67 14.86
N SER A 309 -2.30 -19.25 13.60
CA SER A 309 -1.83 -17.95 13.10
C SER A 309 -2.48 -16.79 13.84
N GLN A 310 -3.78 -16.85 14.13
CA GLN A 310 -4.46 -15.83 14.91
C GLN A 310 -4.12 -15.90 16.40
N LEU A 311 -3.92 -17.09 16.97
CA LEU A 311 -3.46 -17.25 18.36
C LEU A 311 -2.03 -16.73 18.57
N SER A 312 -1.21 -16.67 17.52
CA SER A 312 0.13 -16.07 17.58
C SER A 312 0.15 -14.55 17.56
N CYS A 313 -0.98 -13.89 17.30
CA CYS A 313 -1.09 -12.43 17.22
C CYS A 313 -2.00 -11.81 18.30
N VAL A 314 -2.37 -12.58 19.34
CA VAL A 314 -3.24 -12.07 20.41
C VAL A 314 -2.55 -10.92 21.14
N MET A 315 -3.20 -9.76 21.16
CA MET A 315 -2.63 -8.54 21.73
C MET A 315 -3.72 -7.62 22.33
N GLY A 316 -3.30 -6.65 23.16
CA GLY A 316 -4.17 -5.66 23.78
C GLY A 316 -4.47 -5.92 25.27
N ASP A 317 -5.47 -5.22 25.81
CA ASP A 317 -5.82 -5.19 27.24
C ASP A 317 -6.17 -6.59 27.80
N VAL A 318 -6.50 -7.55 26.94
CA VAL A 318 -6.80 -8.94 27.34
C VAL A 318 -5.61 -9.61 28.01
N LEU A 319 -4.39 -9.40 27.50
CA LEU A 319 -3.14 -9.95 28.04
C LEU A 319 -2.44 -8.98 29.00
N LEU A 320 -2.60 -7.66 28.81
CA LEU A 320 -1.83 -6.64 29.52
C LEU A 320 -2.57 -5.91 30.66
N GLY A 321 -3.90 -5.96 30.72
CA GLY A 321 -4.69 -5.13 31.66
C GLY A 321 -4.99 -3.71 31.14
N ASP A 322 -5.83 -2.96 31.86
CA ASP A 322 -6.09 -1.52 31.60
C ASP A 322 -4.83 -0.68 31.93
N VAL A 323 -3.81 -0.71 31.06
CA VAL A 323 -2.51 -0.04 31.30
C VAL A 323 -2.35 1.22 30.44
N PHE A 324 -3.28 1.51 29.53
CA PHE A 324 -3.21 2.70 28.66
C PHE A 324 -3.79 4.00 29.26
N CYS A 325 -4.17 4.01 30.55
CA CYS A 325 -4.77 5.18 31.21
C CYS A 325 -3.85 5.94 32.18
N LEU A 326 -2.54 5.68 32.22
CA LEU A 326 -1.64 6.43 33.10
C LEU A 326 -0.41 6.94 32.35
N ASP A 327 -0.23 8.25 32.46
CA ASP A 327 0.88 9.01 31.91
C ASP A 327 2.25 8.42 32.32
N GLY A 328 3.11 8.22 31.32
CA GLY A 328 4.54 8.49 31.40
C GLY A 328 5.49 7.59 32.21
N GLU A 329 5.16 7.08 33.40
CA GLU A 329 6.24 6.68 34.33
C GLU A 329 6.14 5.26 34.94
N ASP A 330 4.98 4.59 34.92
CA ASP A 330 4.82 3.26 35.54
C ASP A 330 5.25 2.06 34.66
N PHE A 331 5.89 2.30 33.50
CA PHE A 331 6.47 1.22 32.69
C PHE A 331 7.62 0.48 33.39
N LEU A 332 8.17 1.04 34.48
CA LEU A 332 9.37 0.54 35.16
C LEU A 332 9.10 -0.33 36.40
N GLN A 333 7.85 -0.60 36.78
CA GLN A 333 7.61 -1.58 37.86
C GLN A 333 7.67 -3.03 37.33
N PRO A 334 8.62 -3.85 37.80
CA PRO A 334 8.87 -5.20 37.27
C PRO A 334 7.82 -6.25 37.67
N ASP A 335 6.94 -5.96 38.64
CA ASP A 335 6.11 -6.98 39.33
C ASP A 335 4.58 -6.80 39.19
N SER A 336 4.09 -6.27 38.05
CA SER A 336 2.64 -6.29 37.80
C SER A 336 2.22 -7.69 37.31
N GLY A 337 1.26 -8.33 38.01
CA GLY A 337 0.78 -9.68 37.68
C GLY A 337 0.30 -9.86 36.23
N ASN A 338 -0.06 -8.77 35.53
CA ASN A 338 -0.47 -8.81 34.12
C ASN A 338 0.72 -9.01 33.15
N ARG A 339 1.94 -8.55 33.47
CA ARG A 339 3.13 -8.83 32.64
C ARG A 339 3.49 -10.32 32.66
N ALA A 340 3.34 -10.97 33.81
CA ALA A 340 3.61 -12.40 33.96
C ALA A 340 2.68 -13.26 33.09
N LEU A 341 1.40 -12.91 32.96
CA LEU A 341 0.45 -13.61 32.10
C LEU A 341 0.82 -13.52 30.62
N HIS A 342 1.21 -12.34 30.15
CA HIS A 342 1.63 -12.16 28.76
C HIS A 342 2.90 -12.99 28.45
N ASP A 343 3.90 -12.93 29.33
CA ASP A 343 5.12 -13.72 29.17
C ASP A 343 4.82 -15.22 29.19
N GLN A 344 3.98 -15.69 30.12
CA GLN A 344 3.56 -17.09 30.20
C GLN A 344 2.82 -17.54 28.93
N TYR A 345 1.93 -16.72 28.39
CA TYR A 345 1.19 -17.03 27.16
C TYR A 345 2.13 -17.28 25.98
N VAL A 346 3.06 -16.37 25.72
CA VAL A 346 4.01 -16.49 24.60
C VAL A 346 4.95 -17.68 24.82
N GLN A 347 5.44 -17.89 26.05
CA GLN A 347 6.31 -19.04 26.38
C GLN A 347 5.61 -20.38 26.13
N VAL A 348 4.38 -20.55 26.60
CA VAL A 348 3.60 -21.79 26.41
C VAL A 348 3.30 -22.01 24.93
N PHE A 349 2.96 -20.97 24.19
CA PHE A 349 2.74 -21.05 22.74
C PHE A 349 4.00 -21.51 22.00
N THR A 350 5.14 -20.87 22.27
CA THR A 350 6.43 -21.24 21.65
C THR A 350 6.84 -22.68 22.00
N ALA A 351 6.64 -23.12 23.24
CA ALA A 351 6.98 -24.48 23.66
C ALA A 351 6.17 -25.54 22.87
N HIS A 352 4.86 -25.36 22.74
CA HIS A 352 4.01 -26.29 21.99
C HIS A 352 4.26 -26.22 20.48
N LEU A 353 4.60 -25.04 19.95
CA LEU A 353 4.98 -24.88 18.56
C LEU A 353 6.22 -25.71 18.22
N ILE A 354 7.28 -25.62 19.03
CA ILE A 354 8.49 -26.44 18.85
C ILE A 354 8.14 -27.94 18.94
N GLU A 355 7.38 -28.35 19.96
CA GLU A 355 7.01 -29.75 20.15
C GLU A 355 6.23 -30.30 18.94
N THR A 356 5.30 -29.53 18.38
CA THR A 356 4.39 -29.98 17.32
C THR A 356 5.08 -30.13 15.97
N PHE A 357 5.99 -29.20 15.63
CA PHE A 357 6.60 -29.15 14.31
C PHE A 357 8.00 -29.78 14.25
N SER A 358 8.58 -30.17 15.39
CA SER A 358 9.90 -30.83 15.44
C SER A 358 9.94 -32.21 14.75
N GLU A 359 8.81 -32.90 14.63
CA GLU A 359 8.71 -34.24 14.01
C GLU A 359 8.76 -34.21 12.46
N GLY A 360 8.65 -33.02 11.84
CA GLY A 360 8.63 -32.83 10.40
C GLY A 360 7.52 -31.89 9.93
N LEU A 361 7.70 -31.30 8.74
CA LEU A 361 6.77 -30.36 8.10
C LEU A 361 6.22 -30.98 6.82
N HIS A 362 4.91 -30.88 6.60
CA HIS A 362 4.29 -31.16 5.31
C HIS A 362 4.35 -29.91 4.42
N ASP A 363 4.30 -30.08 3.09
CA ASP A 363 4.46 -28.98 2.13
C ASP A 363 3.41 -27.86 2.34
N TYR A 364 2.15 -28.24 2.59
CA TYR A 364 1.05 -27.31 2.89
C TYR A 364 1.11 -26.68 4.30
N GLU A 365 2.02 -27.10 5.18
CA GLU A 365 2.24 -26.49 6.51
C GLU A 365 3.31 -25.39 6.49
N ILE A 366 4.20 -25.38 5.49
CA ILE A 366 5.39 -24.52 5.44
C ILE A 366 5.02 -23.03 5.48
N LEU A 367 4.20 -22.58 4.52
CA LEU A 367 3.80 -21.18 4.44
C LEU A 367 2.98 -20.74 5.66
N PRO A 368 1.93 -21.47 6.09
CA PRO A 368 1.19 -21.09 7.29
C PRO A 368 2.04 -21.06 8.56
N LEU A 369 3.00 -21.97 8.74
CA LEU A 369 3.91 -21.98 9.89
C LEU A 369 4.86 -20.77 9.86
N SER A 370 5.42 -20.45 8.69
CA SER A 370 6.27 -19.27 8.54
C SER A 370 5.52 -17.99 8.96
N LEU A 371 4.23 -17.90 8.61
CA LEU A 371 3.36 -16.79 8.97
C LEU A 371 3.09 -16.76 10.49
N VAL A 372 2.85 -17.90 11.13
CA VAL A 372 2.71 -18.00 12.60
C VAL A 372 3.96 -17.44 13.29
N ILE A 373 5.15 -17.86 12.85
CA ILE A 373 6.42 -17.41 13.43
C ILE A 373 6.64 -15.91 13.17
N TYR A 374 6.38 -15.44 11.95
CA TYR A 374 6.46 -14.02 11.59
C TYR A 374 5.53 -13.14 12.43
N LYS A 375 4.28 -13.55 12.60
CA LYS A 375 3.30 -12.85 13.45
C LYS A 375 3.74 -12.79 14.91
N LEU A 376 4.32 -13.87 15.44
CA LEU A 376 4.81 -13.90 16.82
C LEU A 376 5.82 -12.76 17.09
N PHE A 377 6.75 -12.51 16.17
CA PHE A 377 7.75 -11.42 16.30
C PHE A 377 7.23 -10.03 15.88
N THR A 378 6.17 -9.98 15.08
CA THR A 378 5.58 -8.71 14.63
C THR A 378 4.65 -8.12 15.68
N TYR A 379 3.89 -8.95 16.41
CA TYR A 379 2.88 -8.51 17.36
C TYR A 379 3.34 -8.50 18.82
N HIS A 380 4.36 -9.28 19.17
CA HIS A 380 4.94 -9.28 20.52
C HIS A 380 6.30 -8.56 20.54
N PRO A 381 6.56 -7.63 21.48
CA PRO A 381 7.83 -6.93 21.56
C PRO A 381 8.99 -7.88 21.84
N ILE A 382 10.13 -7.65 21.18
CA ILE A 382 11.33 -8.50 21.28
C ILE A 382 11.82 -8.69 22.73
N ALA A 383 11.55 -7.71 23.60
CA ALA A 383 11.89 -7.74 25.02
C ALA A 383 11.26 -8.91 25.80
N ILE A 384 10.16 -9.50 25.31
CA ILE A 384 9.53 -10.68 25.95
C ILE A 384 10.42 -11.91 25.82
N PHE A 385 11.03 -12.11 24.65
CA PHE A 385 11.90 -13.26 24.40
C PHE A 385 13.14 -13.23 25.29
N LYS A 386 13.61 -12.05 25.71
CA LYS A 386 14.68 -11.92 26.71
C LYS A 386 14.33 -12.60 28.04
N ARG A 387 13.05 -12.58 28.43
CA ARG A 387 12.56 -13.11 29.70
C ARG A 387 12.18 -14.59 29.63
N PHE A 388 12.40 -15.25 28.49
CA PHE A 388 12.20 -16.69 28.38
C PHE A 388 13.21 -17.45 29.23
N PRO A 389 12.85 -18.65 29.73
CA PRO A 389 13.84 -19.59 30.24
C PRO A 389 14.90 -19.85 29.15
N GLU A 390 16.19 -19.77 29.50
CA GLU A 390 17.30 -19.91 28.53
C GLU A 390 17.20 -21.23 27.73
N THR A 391 16.73 -22.30 28.36
CA THR A 391 16.51 -23.60 27.71
C THR A 391 15.44 -23.55 26.63
N LEU A 392 14.36 -22.80 26.84
CA LEU A 392 13.28 -22.65 25.87
C LEU A 392 13.73 -21.76 24.71
N LEU A 393 14.41 -20.65 25.02
CA LEU A 393 14.91 -19.72 24.02
C LEU A 393 15.96 -20.37 23.11
N SER A 394 16.90 -21.14 23.69
CA SER A 394 17.90 -21.89 22.91
C SER A 394 17.23 -22.92 21.99
N ARG A 395 16.27 -23.71 22.48
CA ARG A 395 15.50 -24.65 21.65
C ARG A 395 14.73 -23.94 20.53
N PHE A 396 14.21 -22.74 20.79
CA PHE A 396 13.47 -21.99 19.78
C PHE A 396 14.38 -21.45 18.67
N ILE A 397 15.55 -20.91 19.04
CA ILE A 397 16.57 -20.46 18.09
C ILE A 397 17.08 -21.63 17.24
N GLU A 398 17.32 -22.78 17.87
CA GLU A 398 17.71 -24.00 17.16
C GLU A 398 16.64 -24.47 16.18
N PHE A 399 15.37 -24.55 16.62
CA PHE A 399 14.24 -24.90 15.76
C PHE A 399 14.10 -23.94 14.56
N LEU A 400 14.17 -22.63 14.80
CA LEU A 400 14.06 -21.61 13.77
C LEU A 400 15.21 -21.70 12.76
N SER A 401 16.45 -21.77 13.24
CA SER A 401 17.63 -21.86 12.36
C SER A 401 17.64 -23.15 11.52
N GLN A 402 17.30 -24.31 12.12
CA GLN A 402 17.18 -25.57 11.38
C GLN A 402 16.08 -25.51 10.31
N THR A 403 14.95 -24.87 10.62
CA THR A 403 13.86 -24.67 9.66
C THR A 403 14.30 -23.80 8.50
N ILE A 404 14.98 -22.67 8.78
CA ILE A 404 15.53 -21.78 7.75
C ILE A 404 16.52 -22.52 6.87
N ILE A 405 17.50 -23.23 7.46
CA ILE A 405 18.53 -23.99 6.72
C ILE A 405 17.87 -25.01 5.79
N LYS A 406 16.97 -25.85 6.33
CA LYS A 406 16.29 -26.90 5.54
C LYS A 406 15.49 -26.30 4.38
N LEU A 407 14.69 -25.26 4.64
CA LEU A 407 13.86 -24.64 3.60
C LEU A 407 14.69 -23.86 2.59
N THR A 408 15.83 -23.28 2.98
CA THR A 408 16.72 -22.55 2.07
C THR A 408 17.31 -23.50 1.04
N SER A 409 17.78 -24.67 1.48
CA SER A 409 18.30 -25.71 0.59
C SER A 409 17.27 -26.21 -0.43
N ALA A 410 15.99 -26.24 -0.04
CA ALA A 410 14.89 -26.70 -0.89
C ALA A 410 14.33 -25.60 -1.80
N GLY A 411 14.29 -24.35 -1.33
CA GLY A 411 13.66 -23.24 -2.05
C GLY A 411 14.57 -22.51 -3.02
N LEU A 412 15.89 -22.61 -2.83
CA LEU A 412 16.88 -21.96 -3.69
C LEU A 412 17.63 -22.96 -4.59
N SER A 413 17.23 -24.24 -4.62
CA SER A 413 17.86 -25.23 -5.50
C SER A 413 17.56 -24.92 -6.98
N LEU A 414 18.61 -24.91 -7.82
CA LEU A 414 18.57 -24.58 -9.25
C LEU A 414 17.62 -25.47 -10.11
N ASP A 415 17.13 -26.59 -9.57
CA ASP A 415 16.32 -27.58 -10.29
C ASP A 415 14.80 -27.44 -10.05
N SER A 416 14.34 -26.49 -9.21
CA SER A 416 12.91 -26.35 -8.89
C SER A 416 12.20 -25.33 -9.78
N ASP A 417 11.15 -25.78 -10.47
CA ASP A 417 10.29 -25.04 -11.40
C ASP A 417 9.73 -23.72 -10.84
N GLU A 418 9.19 -22.89 -11.75
CA GLU A 418 8.53 -21.58 -11.55
C GLU A 418 7.34 -21.58 -10.55
N ASP A 419 6.98 -22.71 -9.95
CA ASP A 419 5.79 -22.91 -9.09
C ASP A 419 6.04 -22.76 -7.56
N ASN A 420 7.23 -22.32 -7.14
CA ASN A 420 7.63 -22.27 -5.72
C ASN A 420 7.33 -20.94 -4.98
N ASP A 421 6.39 -20.11 -5.44
CA ASP A 421 6.08 -18.82 -4.82
C ASP A 421 5.77 -18.91 -3.31
N SER A 422 5.06 -19.97 -2.90
CA SER A 422 4.70 -20.20 -1.49
C SER A 422 5.91 -20.45 -0.59
N LEU A 423 6.94 -21.11 -1.11
CA LEU A 423 8.18 -21.40 -0.39
C LEU A 423 9.07 -20.15 -0.29
N HIS A 424 9.11 -19.34 -1.35
CA HIS A 424 9.80 -18.05 -1.34
C HIS A 424 9.17 -17.08 -0.32
N GLU A 425 7.83 -17.01 -0.28
CA GLU A 425 7.12 -16.21 0.72
C GLU A 425 7.38 -16.73 2.14
N ALA A 426 7.42 -18.06 2.31
CA ALA A 426 7.74 -18.66 3.60
C ALA A 426 9.16 -18.33 4.08
N LEU A 427 10.15 -18.43 3.18
CA LEU A 427 11.53 -18.04 3.45
C LEU A 427 11.63 -16.55 3.77
N HIS A 428 10.93 -15.68 3.03
CA HIS A 428 10.89 -14.25 3.31
C HIS A 428 10.44 -13.97 4.75
N ASN A 429 9.32 -14.56 5.18
CA ASN A 429 8.79 -14.43 6.53
C ASN A 429 9.82 -14.85 7.59
N LEU A 430 10.48 -15.99 7.40
CA LEU A 430 11.47 -16.51 8.35
C LEU A 430 12.76 -15.67 8.40
N TYR A 431 13.27 -15.21 7.26
CA TYR A 431 14.45 -14.33 7.22
C TYR A 431 14.18 -12.95 7.84
N GLN A 432 12.97 -12.40 7.72
CA GLN A 432 12.59 -11.18 8.44
C GLN A 432 12.61 -11.38 9.95
N VAL A 433 12.10 -12.51 10.44
CA VAL A 433 12.19 -12.88 11.86
C VAL A 433 13.64 -12.99 12.30
N TRP A 434 14.47 -13.71 11.53
CA TRP A 434 15.88 -13.89 11.82
C TRP A 434 16.62 -12.55 11.90
N ARG A 435 16.37 -11.65 10.95
CA ARG A 435 16.91 -10.28 10.94
C ARG A 435 16.53 -9.49 12.19
N ASN A 436 15.29 -9.60 12.66
CA ASN A 436 14.84 -8.92 13.88
C ASN A 436 15.55 -9.44 15.13
N ILE A 437 15.79 -10.76 15.20
CA ILE A 437 16.58 -11.38 16.28
C ILE A 437 18.02 -10.87 16.25
N LEU A 438 18.68 -10.87 15.08
CA LEU A 438 20.06 -10.44 14.91
C LEU A 438 20.26 -8.97 15.31
N ARG A 439 19.36 -8.07 14.89
CA ARG A 439 19.40 -6.64 15.26
C ARG A 439 19.23 -6.42 16.76
N SER A 440 18.53 -7.33 17.43
CA SER A 440 18.24 -7.25 18.86
C SER A 440 19.15 -8.15 19.70
N LYS A 441 20.20 -8.75 19.12
CA LYS A 441 21.02 -9.78 19.78
C LYS A 441 21.66 -9.31 21.10
N GLN A 442 21.98 -8.02 21.19
CA GLN A 442 22.59 -7.38 22.37
C GLN A 442 21.66 -7.36 23.59
N ILE A 443 20.35 -7.54 23.40
CA ILE A 443 19.37 -7.52 24.49
C ILE A 443 19.37 -8.86 25.27
N PHE A 444 19.83 -9.95 24.66
CA PHE A 444 19.84 -11.31 25.22
C PHE A 444 21.09 -11.59 26.09
N PRO A 445 21.04 -12.60 26.98
CA PRO A 445 22.22 -13.06 27.73
C PRO A 445 23.39 -13.47 26.81
N GLU A 446 24.63 -13.33 27.28
CA GLU A 446 25.84 -13.64 26.50
C GLU A 446 25.86 -15.08 25.95
N THR A 447 25.37 -16.04 26.73
CA THR A 447 25.24 -17.46 26.33
C THR A 447 24.36 -17.63 25.10
N ILE A 448 23.21 -16.97 25.08
CA ILE A 448 22.25 -16.99 23.98
C ILE A 448 22.80 -16.19 22.78
N CYS A 449 23.42 -15.04 23.03
CA CYS A 449 24.06 -14.25 21.97
C CYS A 449 25.14 -15.06 21.23
N ALA A 450 25.99 -15.78 21.96
CA ALA A 450 26.98 -16.70 21.38
C ALA A 450 26.32 -17.82 20.57
N HIS A 451 25.21 -18.39 21.06
CA HIS A 451 24.43 -19.39 20.33
C HIS A 451 23.83 -18.83 19.03
N ILE A 452 23.24 -17.63 19.07
CA ILE A 452 22.70 -16.94 17.89
C ILE A 452 23.79 -16.77 16.83
N ASN A 453 24.98 -16.30 17.23
CA ASN A 453 26.11 -16.12 16.30
C ASN A 453 26.52 -17.45 15.66
N LEU A 454 26.69 -18.52 16.45
CA LEU A 454 27.03 -19.85 15.93
C LEU A 454 25.97 -20.37 14.95
N THR A 455 24.69 -20.19 15.26
CA THR A 455 23.60 -20.61 14.36
C THR A 455 23.51 -19.75 13.10
N ASN A 456 23.81 -18.45 13.23
CA ASN A 456 23.81 -17.53 12.11
C ASN A 456 24.89 -17.89 11.08
N ASP A 457 26.07 -18.32 11.53
CA ASP A 457 27.13 -18.79 10.64
C ASP A 457 26.65 -19.96 9.76
N LYS A 458 25.90 -20.90 10.35
CA LYS A 458 25.31 -22.03 9.61
C LYS A 458 24.22 -21.61 8.63
N VAL A 459 23.38 -20.64 9.03
CA VAL A 459 22.33 -20.09 8.15
C VAL A 459 22.96 -19.40 6.94
N ILE A 460 24.00 -18.59 7.16
CA ILE A 460 24.75 -17.93 6.09
C ILE A 460 25.45 -18.96 5.20
N GLU A 461 26.08 -19.98 5.79
CA GLU A 461 26.72 -21.05 5.04
C GLU A 461 25.72 -21.74 4.10
N GLU A 462 24.56 -22.18 4.60
CA GLU A 462 23.55 -22.84 3.77
C GLU A 462 22.99 -21.92 2.67
N PHE A 463 22.75 -20.65 2.99
CA PHE A 463 22.29 -19.66 2.02
C PHE A 463 23.29 -19.48 0.87
N LEU A 464 24.58 -19.37 1.20
CA LEU A 464 25.65 -19.28 0.20
C LEU A 464 25.77 -20.58 -0.61
N MET A 465 25.63 -21.76 0.00
CA MET A 465 25.62 -23.02 -0.76
C MET A 465 24.48 -23.09 -1.77
N SER A 466 23.31 -22.59 -1.38
CA SER A 466 22.12 -22.74 -2.20
C SER A 466 22.12 -21.80 -3.41
N ILE A 467 22.75 -20.64 -3.26
CA ILE A 467 22.80 -19.61 -4.32
C ILE A 467 24.01 -19.76 -5.24
N LEU A 468 25.16 -20.21 -4.73
CA LEU A 468 26.37 -20.29 -5.54
C LEU A 468 26.36 -21.51 -6.47
N PHE A 469 26.71 -21.31 -7.75
CA PHE A 469 26.87 -22.36 -8.73
C PHE A 469 27.99 -23.36 -8.35
N PRO A 470 27.91 -24.64 -8.73
CA PRO A 470 28.99 -25.61 -8.50
C PRO A 470 30.36 -25.10 -9.01
N PRO A 471 31.47 -25.32 -8.29
CA PRO A 471 31.66 -26.24 -7.16
C PRO A 471 31.34 -25.65 -5.76
N TYR A 472 31.05 -24.36 -5.66
CA TYR A 472 30.86 -23.68 -4.37
C TYR A 472 29.53 -24.05 -3.71
N GLY A 473 28.47 -24.24 -4.48
CA GLY A 473 27.17 -24.68 -3.94
C GLY A 473 27.09 -26.13 -3.45
N LYS A 474 28.21 -26.88 -3.46
CA LYS A 474 28.25 -28.31 -3.07
C LYS A 474 29.39 -28.65 -2.11
N ARG A 475 30.13 -27.67 -1.56
CA ARG A 475 31.31 -27.89 -0.71
C ARG A 475 31.30 -26.96 0.48
N GLN A 476 31.57 -27.48 1.69
CA GLN A 476 31.71 -26.70 2.93
C GLN A 476 32.50 -25.41 2.71
N LEU A 477 31.90 -24.27 3.06
CA LEU A 477 32.38 -22.96 2.63
C LEU A 477 33.51 -22.53 3.55
N VAL A 478 34.64 -22.19 2.94
CA VAL A 478 35.73 -21.49 3.61
C VAL A 478 35.38 -20.01 3.58
N CYS A 479 35.48 -19.28 4.70
CA CYS A 479 35.33 -17.81 4.87
C CYS A 479 34.97 -16.98 3.60
N PHE A 480 33.89 -16.18 3.64
CA PHE A 480 33.41 -15.34 2.52
C PHE A 480 34.52 -14.64 1.69
N LEU A 481 35.53 -14.07 2.35
CA LEU A 481 36.67 -13.41 1.68
C LEU A 481 37.51 -14.38 0.84
N ASN A 482 37.67 -15.62 1.28
CA ASN A 482 38.39 -16.65 0.52
C ASN A 482 37.60 -17.07 -0.72
N ILE A 483 36.26 -17.13 -0.63
CA ILE A 483 35.39 -17.39 -1.78
C ILE A 483 35.53 -16.26 -2.81
N LEU A 484 35.43 -15.00 -2.37
CA LEU A 484 35.60 -13.84 -3.24
C LEU A 484 37.00 -13.82 -3.90
N ASN A 485 38.06 -14.09 -3.12
CA ASN A 485 39.42 -14.14 -3.63
C ASN A 485 39.61 -15.26 -4.68
N GLU A 486 39.07 -16.46 -4.41
CA GLU A 486 39.15 -17.57 -5.36
C GLU A 486 38.31 -17.31 -6.62
N HIS A 487 37.13 -16.69 -6.49
CA HIS A 487 36.34 -16.26 -7.66
C HIS A 487 37.07 -15.22 -8.51
N MET A 488 37.78 -14.28 -7.88
CA MET A 488 38.64 -13.32 -8.58
C MET A 488 39.79 -14.02 -9.32
N ARG A 489 40.40 -15.06 -8.74
CA ARG A 489 41.42 -15.88 -9.44
C ARG A 489 40.88 -16.59 -10.67
N GLN A 490 39.66 -17.14 -10.56
CA GLN A 490 39.01 -17.87 -11.64
C GLN A 490 38.77 -17.00 -12.88
N PHE A 491 38.69 -15.67 -12.75
CA PHE A 491 38.52 -14.76 -13.88
C PHE A 491 39.55 -15.00 -15.00
N ARG A 492 40.81 -15.30 -14.66
CA ARG A 492 41.85 -15.65 -15.67
C ARG A 492 41.48 -16.89 -16.47
N GLY A 493 40.91 -17.92 -15.82
CA GLY A 493 40.43 -19.12 -16.49
C GLY A 493 39.18 -18.89 -17.33
N VAL A 494 38.24 -18.07 -16.83
CA VAL A 494 36.97 -17.74 -17.51
C VAL A 494 37.21 -16.96 -18.81
N THR A 495 38.22 -16.08 -18.87
CA THR A 495 38.61 -15.42 -20.13
C THR A 495 39.06 -16.39 -21.24
N SER A 496 39.41 -17.62 -20.87
CA SER A 496 39.80 -18.70 -21.79
C SER A 496 38.76 -19.83 -21.89
N ALA A 497 37.59 -19.67 -21.25
CA ALA A 497 36.56 -20.71 -21.18
C ALA A 497 35.94 -21.01 -22.55
N THR A 498 35.63 -22.29 -22.79
CA THR A 498 35.10 -22.77 -24.07
C THR A 498 33.57 -22.89 -24.09
N THR A 499 32.89 -22.85 -22.94
CA THR A 499 31.44 -23.05 -22.82
C THR A 499 30.73 -21.86 -22.18
N THR A 500 29.57 -21.48 -22.71
CA THR A 500 28.74 -20.35 -22.24
C THR A 500 28.16 -20.56 -20.85
N GLU A 501 27.93 -21.80 -20.42
CA GLU A 501 27.38 -22.12 -19.09
C GLU A 501 28.37 -21.85 -17.96
N GLU A 502 29.67 -22.13 -18.16
CA GLU A 502 30.72 -21.84 -17.16
C GLU A 502 30.84 -20.33 -16.90
N VAL A 503 30.76 -19.52 -17.96
CA VAL A 503 30.81 -18.06 -17.86
C VAL A 503 29.58 -17.52 -17.13
N ARG A 504 28.38 -18.03 -17.47
CA ARG A 504 27.13 -17.64 -16.80
C ARG A 504 27.12 -18.00 -15.32
N GLY A 505 27.53 -19.22 -14.97
CA GLY A 505 27.63 -19.67 -13.58
C GLY A 505 28.63 -18.83 -12.77
N TRP A 506 29.75 -18.43 -13.38
CA TRP A 506 30.70 -17.53 -12.74
C TRP A 506 30.13 -16.10 -12.56
N GLN A 507 29.43 -15.56 -13.55
CA GLN A 507 28.78 -14.24 -13.48
C GLN A 507 27.72 -14.19 -12.38
N GLU A 508 26.90 -15.23 -12.28
CA GLU A 508 25.87 -15.37 -11.24
C GLU A 508 26.48 -15.36 -9.84
N ASN A 509 27.55 -16.14 -9.64
CA ASN A 509 28.29 -16.15 -8.37
C ASN A 509 28.83 -14.77 -8.01
N MET A 510 29.45 -14.08 -8.96
CA MET A 510 29.99 -12.74 -8.71
C MET A 510 28.88 -11.73 -8.40
N HIS A 511 27.74 -11.83 -9.08
CA HIS A 511 26.56 -11.00 -8.82
C HIS A 511 26.09 -11.15 -7.37
N TRP A 512 25.87 -12.38 -6.91
CA TRP A 512 25.40 -12.63 -5.53
C TRP A 512 26.42 -12.21 -4.47
N LEU A 513 27.71 -12.46 -4.69
CA LEU A 513 28.76 -12.00 -3.77
C LEU A 513 28.77 -10.47 -3.64
N LEU A 514 28.66 -9.75 -4.76
CA LEU A 514 28.59 -8.28 -4.75
C LEU A 514 27.27 -7.80 -4.11
N MET A 515 26.14 -8.44 -4.39
CA MET A 515 24.85 -8.11 -3.76
C MET A 515 24.91 -8.20 -2.24
N LEU A 516 25.54 -9.26 -1.72
CA LEU A 516 25.77 -9.43 -0.28
C LEU A 516 26.62 -8.29 0.29
N ILE A 517 27.72 -7.93 -0.38
CA ILE A 517 28.56 -6.79 0.03
C ILE A 517 27.75 -5.49 0.06
N GLY A 518 27.04 -5.17 -1.03
CA GLY A 518 26.23 -3.95 -1.13
C GLY A 518 25.14 -3.88 -0.06
N SER A 519 24.47 -5.01 0.24
CA SER A 519 23.42 -5.07 1.25
C SER A 519 23.92 -4.75 2.68
N GLN A 520 25.18 -5.06 2.97
CA GLN A 520 25.80 -4.70 4.26
C GLN A 520 26.18 -3.22 4.28
N LEU A 521 26.70 -2.68 3.18
CA LEU A 521 27.09 -1.27 3.06
C LEU A 521 25.90 -0.31 3.07
N GLN A 522 24.72 -0.73 2.59
CA GLN A 522 23.52 0.12 2.53
C GLN A 522 22.93 0.43 3.92
N GLN A 523 23.33 -0.28 4.98
CA GLN A 523 22.79 -0.08 6.34
C GLN A 523 23.36 1.20 6.98
N ASN A 524 22.85 2.37 6.58
CA ASN A 524 23.31 3.66 7.10
C ASN A 524 22.59 4.03 8.41
N SER A 525 23.38 4.35 9.44
CA SER A 525 23.00 5.09 10.64
C SER A 525 23.31 6.58 10.47
N PHE A 526 22.62 7.44 11.23
CA PHE A 526 22.64 8.90 11.04
C PHE A 526 24.01 9.59 11.27
N ASP A 527 25.01 8.89 11.83
CA ASP A 527 26.27 9.53 12.31
C ASP A 527 27.56 9.10 11.58
N THR A 528 27.59 8.04 10.75
CA THR A 528 28.77 7.62 9.95
C THR A 528 28.38 7.08 8.58
N ASN A 529 29.20 7.37 7.54
CA ASN A 529 29.00 6.82 6.19
C ASN A 529 29.25 5.30 6.11
N MET A 530 30.07 4.75 7.02
CA MET A 530 30.33 3.30 7.14
C MET A 530 29.38 2.67 8.17
N PRO A 531 28.90 1.43 7.97
CA PRO A 531 28.11 0.71 8.97
C PRO A 531 28.83 0.59 10.32
N GLU A 532 28.08 0.74 11.42
CA GLU A 532 28.63 0.74 12.78
C GLU A 532 29.36 -0.56 13.14
N GLU A 533 28.78 -1.73 12.83
CA GLU A 533 29.39 -3.04 13.12
C GLU A 533 30.76 -3.21 12.44
N PHE A 534 30.90 -2.64 11.23
CA PHE A 534 32.12 -2.64 10.44
C PHE A 534 33.19 -1.76 11.09
N ALA A 535 32.84 -0.51 11.44
CA ALA A 535 33.74 0.40 12.13
C ALA A 535 34.23 -0.18 13.47
N VAL A 536 33.32 -0.76 14.27
CA VAL A 536 33.65 -1.38 15.57
C VAL A 536 34.60 -2.58 15.40
N ARG A 537 34.40 -3.42 14.38
CA ARG A 537 35.28 -4.57 14.10
C ARG A 537 36.69 -4.14 13.72
N CYS A 538 36.84 -3.14 12.86
CA CYS A 538 38.14 -2.56 12.48
C CYS A 538 38.86 -2.00 13.70
N ILE A 539 38.16 -1.16 14.48
CA ILE A 539 38.69 -0.55 15.70
C ILE A 539 39.21 -1.60 16.68
N ASN A 540 38.45 -2.67 16.92
CA ASN A 540 38.85 -3.73 17.84
C ASN A 540 40.03 -4.57 17.31
N GLY A 541 40.10 -4.82 16.00
CA GLY A 541 41.22 -5.53 15.39
C GLY A 541 42.54 -4.74 15.44
N TYR A 542 42.50 -3.42 15.23
CA TYR A 542 43.68 -2.57 15.42
C TYR A 542 44.09 -2.44 16.89
N LYS A 543 43.12 -2.35 17.82
CA LYS A 543 43.40 -2.31 19.27
C LYS A 543 44.05 -3.61 19.78
N SER A 544 43.60 -4.76 19.28
CA SER A 544 44.11 -6.07 19.68
C SER A 544 45.44 -6.44 19.00
N GLY A 545 45.88 -5.69 17.99
CA GLY A 545 47.05 -6.01 17.18
C GLY A 545 46.83 -7.16 16.19
N GLU A 546 45.58 -7.57 15.98
CA GLU A 546 45.18 -8.54 14.96
C GLU A 546 45.43 -8.00 13.55
N PHE A 547 45.24 -6.68 13.36
CA PHE A 547 45.39 -6.01 12.08
C PHE A 547 46.67 -5.16 11.99
N VAL A 548 47.36 -5.29 10.87
CA VAL A 548 48.54 -4.51 10.50
C VAL A 548 48.08 -3.21 9.86
N ARG A 549 48.66 -2.09 10.27
CA ARG A 549 48.42 -0.79 9.64
C ARG A 549 49.11 -0.76 8.28
N VAL A 550 48.32 -0.54 7.23
CA VAL A 550 48.80 -0.37 5.86
C VAL A 550 48.51 1.06 5.42
N ASP A 551 49.35 1.60 4.53
CA ASP A 551 49.00 2.80 3.78
C ASP A 551 47.86 2.46 2.81
N PHE A 552 46.62 2.79 3.21
CA PHE A 552 45.42 2.51 2.42
C PHE A 552 45.47 3.17 1.04
N GLU A 553 46.11 4.33 0.91
CA GLU A 553 46.21 5.01 -0.39
C GLU A 553 47.06 4.18 -1.36
N GLN A 554 48.24 3.74 -0.91
CA GLN A 554 49.10 2.88 -1.72
C GLN A 554 48.48 1.50 -2.00
N PHE A 555 47.82 0.92 -1.00
CA PHE A 555 47.16 -0.38 -1.14
C PHE A 555 46.05 -0.34 -2.20
N PHE A 556 45.14 0.64 -2.15
CA PHE A 556 44.08 0.77 -3.16
C PHE A 556 44.62 1.15 -4.55
N LEU A 557 45.70 1.94 -4.61
CA LEU A 557 46.39 2.23 -5.88
C LEU A 557 46.99 0.97 -6.51
N GLN A 558 47.55 0.06 -5.72
CA GLN A 558 48.03 -1.24 -6.18
C GLN A 558 46.87 -2.12 -6.66
N CYS A 559 45.78 -2.20 -5.89
CA CYS A 559 44.58 -2.96 -6.27
C CYS A 559 43.97 -2.48 -7.61
N LEU A 560 44.04 -1.18 -7.89
CA LEU A 560 43.55 -0.58 -9.14
C LEU A 560 44.51 -0.83 -10.32
N SER A 561 45.82 -0.75 -10.10
CA SER A 561 46.83 -0.88 -11.17
C SER A 561 47.19 -2.33 -11.51
N GLN A 562 47.12 -3.23 -10.53
CA GLN A 562 47.46 -4.65 -10.65
C GLN A 562 46.36 -5.51 -10.01
N PRO A 563 45.15 -5.54 -10.58
CA PRO A 563 43.96 -6.13 -9.95
C PRO A 563 43.99 -7.65 -9.76
N LEU A 564 44.98 -8.34 -10.32
CA LEU A 564 45.15 -9.80 -10.23
C LEU A 564 46.48 -10.21 -9.55
N ASP A 565 47.20 -9.28 -8.93
CA ASP A 565 48.44 -9.57 -8.20
C ASP A 565 48.15 -9.94 -6.75
N GLU A 566 48.39 -11.21 -6.41
CA GLU A 566 48.12 -11.76 -5.08
C GLU A 566 49.11 -11.28 -4.03
N SER A 567 50.28 -10.76 -4.42
CA SER A 567 51.28 -10.28 -3.47
C SER A 567 50.84 -9.03 -2.70
N ILE A 568 49.81 -8.34 -3.20
CA ILE A 568 49.18 -7.17 -2.59
C ILE A 568 48.32 -7.57 -1.38
N LEU A 569 47.75 -8.79 -1.39
CA LEU A 569 46.85 -9.31 -0.35
C LEU A 569 47.67 -9.95 0.79
N GLY A 570 48.29 -9.09 1.62
CA GLY A 570 49.12 -9.52 2.76
C GLY A 570 48.34 -10.14 3.91
N GLN A 571 49.03 -10.93 4.75
CA GLN A 571 48.46 -11.46 6.00
C GLN A 571 48.30 -10.34 7.04
N GLY A 572 47.15 -10.29 7.70
CA GLY A 572 46.85 -9.30 8.76
C GLY A 572 46.31 -7.97 8.26
N ILE A 573 45.97 -7.83 6.97
CA ILE A 573 45.23 -6.65 6.47
C ILE A 573 43.79 -6.71 6.98
N ASP A 574 43.24 -5.54 7.31
CA ASP A 574 41.84 -5.37 7.71
C ASP A 574 40.87 -5.98 6.67
N PRO A 575 39.96 -6.89 7.09
CA PRO A 575 38.93 -7.49 6.24
C PRO A 575 38.13 -6.50 5.38
N ILE A 576 37.86 -5.29 5.90
CA ILE A 576 37.10 -4.27 5.17
C ILE A 576 37.94 -3.65 4.07
N ALA A 577 39.23 -3.39 4.35
CA ALA A 577 40.17 -2.92 3.34
C ALA A 577 40.39 -3.98 2.26
N LEU A 578 40.47 -5.28 2.61
CA LEU A 578 40.55 -6.37 1.64
C LEU A 578 39.31 -6.46 0.74
N LEU A 579 38.12 -6.37 1.34
CA LEU A 579 36.85 -6.36 0.60
C LEU A 579 36.77 -5.15 -0.34
N ALA A 580 37.12 -3.96 0.14
CA ALA A 580 37.21 -2.75 -0.68
C ALA A 580 38.20 -2.91 -1.83
N GLY A 581 39.38 -3.48 -1.56
CA GLY A 581 40.40 -3.80 -2.56
C GLY A 581 39.85 -4.73 -3.65
N HIS A 582 39.17 -5.81 -3.28
CA HIS A 582 38.55 -6.73 -4.23
C HIS A 582 37.46 -6.07 -5.09
N VAL A 583 36.60 -5.25 -4.51
CA VAL A 583 35.57 -4.51 -5.27
C VAL A 583 36.23 -3.52 -6.24
N ILE A 584 37.27 -2.80 -5.82
CA ILE A 584 38.04 -1.88 -6.69
C ILE A 584 38.71 -2.65 -7.83
N SER A 585 39.38 -3.76 -7.52
CA SER A 585 40.03 -4.62 -8.51
C SER A 585 39.04 -5.21 -9.51
N TRP A 586 37.89 -5.69 -9.04
CA TRP A 586 36.82 -6.19 -9.91
C TRP A 586 36.29 -5.07 -10.81
N PHE A 587 36.02 -3.90 -10.24
CA PHE A 587 35.49 -2.78 -11.00
C PHE A 587 36.43 -2.36 -12.14
N ALA A 588 37.75 -2.41 -11.89
CA ALA A 588 38.80 -2.19 -12.89
C ALA A 588 38.89 -3.29 -13.95
N LEU A 589 38.80 -4.57 -13.55
CA LEU A 589 38.81 -5.71 -14.48
C LEU A 589 37.59 -5.71 -15.40
N GLU A 590 36.40 -5.49 -14.84
CA GLU A 590 35.16 -5.42 -15.60
C GLU A 590 35.17 -4.23 -16.57
N TYR A 591 35.78 -3.09 -16.17
CA TYR A 591 36.02 -1.99 -17.09
C TYR A 591 36.96 -2.39 -18.24
N SER A 592 38.08 -3.04 -17.95
CA SER A 592 39.01 -3.50 -19.01
C SER A 592 38.34 -4.48 -19.97
N ALA A 593 37.44 -5.35 -19.47
CA ALA A 593 36.67 -6.26 -20.30
C ALA A 593 35.63 -5.51 -21.17
N LEU A 594 34.93 -4.54 -20.58
CA LEU A 594 34.00 -3.65 -21.26
C LEU A 594 34.70 -2.78 -22.31
N ASP A 595 35.96 -2.38 -22.07
CA ASP A 595 36.69 -1.57 -23.03
C ASP A 595 36.95 -2.35 -24.34
N GLN A 596 37.22 -3.65 -24.21
CA GLN A 596 37.43 -4.59 -25.30
C GLN A 596 36.18 -5.45 -25.60
N LEU A 597 34.98 -4.86 -25.51
CA LEU A 597 33.70 -5.57 -25.61
C LEU A 597 33.60 -6.53 -26.82
N GLY A 598 34.19 -6.17 -27.97
CA GLY A 598 34.15 -7.01 -29.17
C GLY A 598 34.71 -8.42 -28.96
N ALA A 599 35.84 -8.56 -28.25
CA ALA A 599 36.44 -9.86 -27.94
C ALA A 599 35.86 -10.51 -26.67
N ASN A 600 35.30 -9.70 -25.77
CA ASN A 600 34.90 -10.10 -24.42
C ASN A 600 33.37 -10.07 -24.20
N SER A 601 32.57 -10.07 -25.26
CA SER A 601 31.11 -9.92 -25.17
C SER A 601 30.45 -10.98 -24.30
N ALA A 602 30.95 -12.22 -24.32
CA ALA A 602 30.47 -13.31 -23.49
C ALA A 602 30.75 -13.09 -21.98
N LEU A 603 31.75 -12.28 -21.62
CA LEU A 603 32.17 -12.03 -20.24
C LEU A 603 31.35 -10.93 -19.56
N ILE A 604 30.66 -10.08 -20.33
CA ILE A 604 29.88 -8.97 -19.81
C ILE A 604 28.42 -9.38 -19.64
N SER A 605 27.93 -9.32 -18.40
CA SER A 605 26.51 -9.44 -18.06
C SER A 605 25.97 -8.06 -17.68
N PRO A 606 24.90 -7.56 -18.32
CA PRO A 606 24.27 -6.29 -17.94
C PRO A 606 23.87 -6.25 -16.46
N GLU A 607 23.34 -7.33 -15.92
CA GLU A 607 22.92 -7.38 -14.51
C GLU A 607 24.13 -7.32 -13.56
N LEU A 608 25.22 -8.00 -13.89
CA LEU A 608 26.45 -7.91 -13.11
C LEU A 608 27.05 -6.50 -13.16
N VAL A 609 27.04 -5.84 -14.33
CA VAL A 609 27.49 -4.44 -14.47
C VAL A 609 26.67 -3.50 -13.58
N ARG A 610 25.35 -3.68 -13.52
CA ARG A 610 24.47 -2.90 -12.63
C ARG A 610 24.84 -3.09 -11.16
N THR A 611 25.04 -4.33 -10.73
CA THR A 611 25.49 -4.65 -9.37
C THR A 611 26.86 -4.06 -9.07
N SER A 612 27.81 -4.16 -10.00
CA SER A 612 29.14 -3.57 -9.88
C SER A 612 29.09 -2.05 -9.73
N LEU A 613 28.28 -1.36 -10.52
CA LEU A 613 28.07 0.10 -10.43
C LEU A 613 27.47 0.50 -9.08
N TRP A 614 26.43 -0.22 -8.64
CA TRP A 614 25.74 0.03 -7.37
C TRP A 614 26.66 -0.18 -6.15
N VAL A 615 27.31 -1.34 -6.05
CA VAL A 615 28.19 -1.67 -4.91
C VAL A 615 29.41 -0.75 -4.86
N PHE A 616 29.98 -0.40 -6.02
CA PHE A 616 31.10 0.52 -6.08
C PHE A 616 30.70 1.92 -5.59
N GLY A 617 29.53 2.42 -5.98
CA GLY A 617 28.99 3.69 -5.47
C GLY A 617 28.85 3.67 -3.94
N LEU A 618 28.18 2.65 -3.39
CA LEU A 618 28.01 2.48 -1.94
C LEU A 618 29.35 2.40 -1.20
N LEU A 619 30.30 1.64 -1.74
CA LEU A 619 31.64 1.52 -1.17
C LEU A 619 32.34 2.88 -1.12
N MET A 620 32.25 3.66 -2.19
CA MET A 620 32.90 4.97 -2.26
C MET A 620 32.28 5.97 -1.29
N THR A 621 30.96 5.93 -1.08
CA THR A 621 30.30 6.69 -0.01
C THR A 621 30.79 6.22 1.36
N ALA A 622 30.81 4.91 1.62
CA ALA A 622 31.23 4.35 2.91
C ALA A 622 32.70 4.66 3.27
N LEU A 623 33.59 4.73 2.28
CA LEU A 623 35.01 5.07 2.45
C LEU A 623 35.27 6.59 2.42
N THR A 624 34.26 7.44 2.22
CA THR A 624 34.44 8.90 2.21
C THR A 624 34.69 9.38 3.65
N PRO A 625 35.79 10.11 3.91
CA PRO A 625 36.11 10.60 5.24
C PRO A 625 35.06 11.61 5.72
N ARG A 626 34.87 11.69 7.04
CA ARG A 626 33.93 12.63 7.68
C ARG A 626 34.39 14.08 7.45
N GLU A 627 33.45 14.97 7.17
CA GLU A 627 33.77 16.39 6.97
C GLU A 627 34.31 17.01 8.27
N PRO A 628 35.45 17.74 8.22
CA PRO A 628 35.97 18.44 9.39
C PRO A 628 34.99 19.55 9.82
N GLY A 629 34.35 19.40 10.98
CA GLY A 629 33.36 20.33 11.52
C GLY A 629 32.01 19.73 11.94
N THR A 630 31.75 18.46 11.64
CA THR A 630 30.61 17.67 12.17
C THR A 630 31.02 16.82 13.38
N GLU A 631 31.87 17.38 14.24
CA GLU A 631 32.21 16.80 15.54
C GLU A 631 31.03 17.05 16.48
N CYS A 632 30.47 15.98 17.06
CA CYS A 632 29.53 16.17 18.16
C CYS A 632 30.33 16.65 19.38
N GLU A 633 29.80 17.60 20.16
CA GLU A 633 30.48 18.10 21.37
C GLU A 633 30.80 16.99 22.41
N GLU A 634 30.26 15.78 22.22
CA GLU A 634 30.47 14.58 23.05
C GLU A 634 31.60 13.64 22.55
N ASP A 635 32.21 13.88 21.39
CA ASP A 635 33.26 13.01 20.85
C ASP A 635 34.56 13.15 21.66
N THR A 636 35.01 12.07 22.31
CA THR A 636 36.26 12.05 23.08
C THR A 636 37.50 11.98 22.16
N ASP A 637 38.64 12.55 22.60
CA ASP A 637 39.94 12.49 21.87
C ASP A 637 40.33 11.06 21.44
N ALA A 638 39.90 10.05 22.20
CA ALA A 638 40.12 8.64 21.88
C ALA A 638 39.28 8.14 20.68
N GLN A 639 38.05 8.63 20.52
CA GLN A 639 37.17 8.31 19.38
C GLN A 639 37.67 8.98 18.09
N ILE A 640 38.18 10.22 18.17
CA ILE A 640 38.76 10.95 17.03
C ILE A 640 40.06 10.26 16.53
N SER A 641 40.91 9.79 17.44
CA SER A 641 42.10 8.97 17.10
C SER A 641 41.75 7.58 16.55
N LEU A 642 40.54 7.08 16.76
CA LEU A 642 40.05 5.80 16.24
C LEU A 642 39.35 5.95 14.88
N ALA A 643 38.64 7.05 14.65
CA ALA A 643 38.06 7.38 13.35
C ALA A 643 39.15 7.56 12.27
N THR A 644 40.31 8.12 12.64
CA THR A 644 41.50 8.23 11.78
C THR A 644 42.18 6.90 11.46
N SER A 645 41.74 5.78 12.06
CA SER A 645 42.29 4.44 11.82
C SER A 645 41.45 3.57 10.87
N LEU A 646 40.30 4.07 10.41
CA LEU A 646 39.43 3.37 9.48
C LEU A 646 39.95 3.48 8.03
N PRO A 647 39.64 2.50 7.15
CA PRO A 647 39.92 2.62 5.72
C PRO A 647 39.16 3.81 5.10
N THR A 648 39.87 4.73 4.47
CA THR A 648 39.27 5.91 3.81
C THR A 648 39.88 6.16 2.44
N VAL A 649 39.07 6.69 1.52
CA VAL A 649 39.53 7.25 0.25
C VAL A 649 39.54 8.78 0.38
N PRO A 650 40.72 9.43 0.30
CA PRO A 650 40.81 10.88 0.49
C PRO A 650 40.00 11.62 -0.58
N LEU A 651 39.49 12.81 -0.24
CA LEU A 651 38.70 13.63 -1.18
C LEU A 651 39.55 14.12 -2.36
N SER A 652 40.84 14.38 -2.14
CA SER A 652 41.81 14.82 -3.14
C SER A 652 43.08 13.96 -3.08
N GLY A 653 43.87 13.92 -4.16
CA GLY A 653 45.10 13.13 -4.26
C GLY A 653 45.13 12.19 -5.47
N MET A 654 46.21 11.41 -5.58
CA MET A 654 46.42 10.54 -6.73
C MET A 654 45.38 9.40 -6.79
N LEU A 655 45.06 8.78 -5.64
CA LEU A 655 44.06 7.73 -5.57
C LEU A 655 42.67 8.24 -5.98
N SER A 656 42.26 9.39 -5.44
CA SER A 656 40.97 10.01 -5.76
C SER A 656 40.83 10.28 -7.26
N SER A 657 41.87 10.85 -7.89
CA SER A 657 41.91 11.10 -9.34
C SER A 657 41.73 9.81 -10.15
N LYS A 658 42.48 8.76 -9.82
CA LYS A 658 42.42 7.48 -10.55
C LYS A 658 41.10 6.74 -10.37
N ILE A 659 40.53 6.75 -9.17
CA ILE A 659 39.20 6.17 -8.91
C ILE A 659 38.14 6.92 -9.72
N MET A 660 38.20 8.24 -9.74
CA MET A 660 37.29 9.08 -10.50
C MET A 660 37.43 8.86 -12.01
N GLU A 661 38.65 8.82 -12.53
CA GLU A 661 38.94 8.50 -13.93
C GLU A 661 38.37 7.13 -14.32
N LEU A 662 38.54 6.12 -13.47
CA LEU A 662 37.99 4.78 -13.69
C LEU A 662 36.46 4.76 -13.68
N ALA A 663 35.85 5.40 -12.68
CA ALA A 663 34.39 5.49 -12.56
C ALA A 663 33.76 6.20 -13.78
N LEU A 664 34.35 7.32 -14.20
CA LEU A 664 33.92 8.05 -15.40
C LEU A 664 34.12 7.22 -16.66
N SER A 665 35.31 6.66 -16.88
CA SER A 665 35.61 5.83 -18.06
C SER A 665 34.65 4.66 -18.21
N LYS A 666 34.36 3.96 -17.11
CA LYS A 666 33.42 2.83 -17.13
C LYS A 666 31.99 3.29 -17.37
N SER A 667 31.53 4.33 -16.67
CA SER A 667 30.17 4.86 -16.84
C SER A 667 29.94 5.31 -18.28
N PHE A 668 30.88 6.03 -18.88
CA PHE A 668 30.82 6.47 -20.28
C PHE A 668 30.95 5.30 -21.27
N SER A 669 31.68 4.24 -20.92
CA SER A 669 31.72 3.00 -21.72
C SER A 669 30.40 2.24 -21.69
N VAL A 670 29.71 2.20 -20.55
CA VAL A 670 28.35 1.62 -20.45
C VAL A 670 27.39 2.40 -21.35
N LEU A 671 27.39 3.73 -21.25
CA LEU A 671 26.53 4.62 -22.03
C LEU A 671 26.75 4.49 -23.55
N THR A 672 27.97 4.18 -24.00
CA THR A 672 28.32 4.11 -25.43
C THR A 672 28.25 2.70 -26.01
N LYS A 673 28.56 1.67 -25.23
CA LYS A 673 28.68 0.29 -25.72
C LYS A 673 27.48 -0.59 -25.35
N LEU A 674 26.71 -0.24 -24.32
CA LEU A 674 25.50 -0.97 -23.88
C LEU A 674 24.23 -0.13 -24.12
N THR A 675 24.08 0.40 -25.34
CA THR A 675 23.00 1.37 -25.65
C THR A 675 21.58 0.80 -25.56
N GLY A 676 21.41 -0.53 -25.66
CA GLY A 676 20.11 -1.20 -25.49
C GLY A 676 19.71 -1.46 -24.04
N GLU A 677 20.59 -1.22 -23.07
CA GLU A 677 20.38 -1.55 -21.66
C GLU A 677 20.09 -0.29 -20.83
N GLU A 678 18.86 0.23 -20.91
CA GLU A 678 18.46 1.50 -20.25
C GLU A 678 18.69 1.49 -18.74
N LYS A 679 18.48 0.35 -18.07
CA LYS A 679 18.72 0.21 -16.63
C LYS A 679 20.21 0.37 -16.29
N CYS A 680 21.11 -0.18 -17.12
CA CYS A 680 22.55 -0.01 -16.95
C CYS A 680 22.97 1.45 -17.14
N ALA A 681 22.41 2.13 -18.14
CA ALA A 681 22.63 3.55 -18.37
C ALA A 681 22.19 4.40 -17.16
N ALA A 682 21.01 4.10 -16.59
CA ALA A 682 20.52 4.77 -15.40
C ALA A 682 21.43 4.54 -14.18
N ASP A 683 21.89 3.31 -13.95
CA ASP A 683 22.79 2.98 -12.83
C ASP A 683 24.19 3.63 -13.00
N ALA A 684 24.69 3.76 -14.23
CA ALA A 684 25.93 4.48 -14.52
C ALA A 684 25.81 5.97 -14.22
N ILE A 685 24.66 6.59 -14.55
CA ILE A 685 24.39 8.00 -14.23
C ILE A 685 24.22 8.19 -12.71
N ARG A 686 23.55 7.27 -12.01
CA ARG A 686 23.44 7.29 -10.54
C ARG A 686 24.81 7.25 -9.87
N LEU A 687 25.75 6.48 -10.39
CA LEU A 687 27.12 6.46 -9.88
C LEU A 687 27.80 7.84 -10.01
N ILE A 688 27.63 8.52 -11.14
CA ILE A 688 28.16 9.88 -11.35
C ILE A 688 27.55 10.86 -10.34
N ILE A 689 26.23 10.78 -10.10
CA ILE A 689 25.52 11.64 -9.13
C ILE A 689 26.03 11.36 -7.71
N SER A 690 26.19 10.10 -7.32
CA SER A 690 26.71 9.71 -5.99
C SER A 690 28.12 10.28 -5.74
N PHE A 691 28.97 10.34 -6.77
CA PHE A 691 30.26 11.01 -6.67
C PHE A 691 30.13 12.54 -6.59
N ALA A 692 29.14 13.13 -7.27
CA ALA A 692 28.90 14.58 -7.22
C ALA A 692 28.54 15.06 -5.81
N GLU A 693 27.79 14.27 -5.03
CA GLU A 693 27.40 14.64 -3.66
C GLU A 693 28.59 14.95 -2.74
N HIS A 694 29.71 14.21 -2.88
CA HIS A 694 30.87 14.34 -1.99
C HIS A 694 32.14 14.86 -2.70
N ARG A 695 32.20 14.83 -4.03
CA ARG A 695 33.40 15.11 -4.84
C ARG A 695 33.12 15.99 -6.07
N ALA A 696 32.08 16.84 -6.05
CA ALA A 696 31.71 17.71 -7.18
C ALA A 696 32.87 18.54 -7.74
N GLU A 697 33.66 19.20 -6.88
CA GLU A 697 34.77 20.05 -7.33
C GLU A 697 35.87 19.27 -8.05
N ALA A 698 36.23 18.09 -7.54
CA ALA A 698 37.21 17.22 -8.19
C ALA A 698 36.71 16.72 -9.55
N LEU A 699 35.44 16.33 -9.65
CA LEU A 699 34.80 15.93 -10.91
C LEU A 699 34.81 17.05 -11.94
N ALA A 700 34.44 18.26 -11.53
CA ALA A 700 34.37 19.41 -12.42
C ALA A 700 35.74 19.92 -12.89
N GLN A 701 36.81 19.69 -12.11
CA GLN A 701 38.19 20.02 -12.52
C GLN A 701 38.81 18.98 -13.44
N SER A 702 38.26 17.78 -13.52
CA SER A 702 38.83 16.66 -14.27
C SER A 702 38.83 16.91 -15.78
N ASP A 703 40.01 17.06 -16.37
CA ASP A 703 40.16 17.15 -17.83
C ASP A 703 39.68 15.89 -18.56
N HIS A 704 39.73 14.74 -17.87
CA HIS A 704 39.26 13.46 -18.38
C HIS A 704 37.75 13.47 -18.68
N LEU A 705 36.93 14.07 -17.79
CA LEU A 705 35.49 14.21 -18.00
C LEU A 705 35.19 14.95 -19.32
N TYR A 706 35.84 16.08 -19.55
CA TYR A 706 35.65 16.87 -20.76
C TYR A 706 36.16 16.15 -22.02
N SER A 707 37.23 15.36 -21.89
CA SER A 707 37.73 14.54 -23.00
C SER A 707 36.73 13.47 -23.41
N LEU A 708 36.08 12.82 -22.44
CA LEU A 708 35.04 11.82 -22.68
C LEU A 708 33.79 12.46 -23.30
N LEU A 709 33.36 13.61 -22.78
CA LEU A 709 32.23 14.36 -23.35
C LEU A 709 32.48 14.77 -24.80
N ALA A 710 33.71 15.15 -25.17
CA ALA A 710 34.07 15.50 -26.53
C ALA A 710 34.11 14.30 -27.50
N GLN A 711 34.35 13.09 -26.98
CA GLN A 711 34.42 11.86 -27.78
C GLN A 711 33.06 11.20 -28.02
N ILE A 712 32.08 11.46 -27.14
CA ILE A 712 30.76 10.85 -27.25
C ILE A 712 29.86 11.62 -28.22
N ASN A 713 29.17 10.88 -29.10
CA ASN A 713 28.02 11.42 -29.81
C ASN A 713 26.80 11.47 -28.89
N LEU A 714 26.59 12.62 -28.25
CA LEU A 714 25.47 12.88 -27.33
C LEU A 714 24.10 12.59 -27.97
N GLU A 715 23.97 12.63 -29.29
CA GLU A 715 22.69 12.47 -30.01
C GLU A 715 22.14 11.04 -29.99
N ASN A 716 22.99 10.04 -29.77
CA ASN A 716 22.60 8.62 -29.84
C ASN A 716 22.61 7.93 -28.46
N LEU A 717 22.74 8.69 -27.38
CA LEU A 717 22.83 8.14 -26.03
C LEU A 717 21.45 7.77 -25.47
N PRO A 718 21.28 6.55 -24.90
CA PRO A 718 20.13 6.28 -24.05
C PRO A 718 20.18 7.19 -22.81
N SER A 719 19.02 7.64 -22.35
CA SER A 719 18.88 8.46 -21.12
C SER A 719 19.68 9.78 -21.12
N ARG A 720 19.86 10.42 -22.28
CA ARG A 720 20.56 11.70 -22.44
C ARG A 720 20.11 12.79 -21.44
N ARG A 721 18.80 12.91 -21.19
CA ARG A 721 18.20 13.80 -20.17
C ARG A 721 18.84 13.62 -18.79
N ALA A 722 19.00 12.38 -18.34
CA ALA A 722 19.55 12.06 -17.03
C ALA A 722 21.05 12.36 -16.94
N LEU A 723 21.81 12.15 -18.03
CA LEU A 723 23.22 12.54 -18.07
C LEU A 723 23.38 14.05 -17.96
N ILE A 724 22.61 14.84 -18.73
CA ILE A 724 22.64 16.31 -18.65
C ILE A 724 22.27 16.77 -17.23
N LYS A 725 21.22 16.20 -16.63
CA LYS A 725 20.86 16.47 -15.23
C LYS A 725 22.06 16.26 -14.30
N SER A 726 22.74 15.12 -14.39
CA SER A 726 23.90 14.83 -13.53
C SER A 726 25.06 15.82 -13.70
N LEU A 727 25.34 16.25 -14.95
CA LEU A 727 26.39 17.22 -15.24
C LEU A 727 26.04 18.62 -14.70
N VAL A 728 24.76 19.00 -14.75
CA VAL A 728 24.30 20.27 -14.18
C VAL A 728 24.36 20.26 -12.65
N ILE A 729 24.01 19.13 -12.00
CA ILE A 729 24.16 18.95 -10.55
C ILE A 729 25.62 19.10 -10.13
N ILE A 730 26.56 18.50 -10.88
CA ILE A 730 28.00 18.70 -10.60
C ILE A 730 28.35 20.19 -10.66
N GLY A 731 27.87 20.92 -11.67
CA GLY A 731 28.14 22.35 -11.81
C GLY A 731 27.44 23.24 -10.77
N SER A 732 26.30 22.82 -10.21
CA SER A 732 25.56 23.58 -9.20
C SER A 732 26.21 23.51 -7.82
N VAL A 733 26.77 22.36 -7.46
CA VAL A 733 27.43 22.13 -6.16
C VAL A 733 28.81 22.82 -6.08
N VAL A 734 29.43 23.12 -7.22
CA VAL A 734 30.77 23.73 -7.27
C VAL A 734 30.74 25.20 -6.84
N ASN A 735 31.59 25.55 -5.86
CA ASN A 735 31.69 26.91 -5.33
C ASN A 735 32.47 27.88 -6.25
N SER A 736 33.42 27.38 -7.04
CA SER A 736 34.28 28.21 -7.89
C SER A 736 33.58 28.69 -9.17
N ASP A 737 33.48 30.02 -9.32
CA ASP A 737 32.89 30.64 -10.52
C ASP A 737 33.64 30.27 -11.81
N VAL A 738 34.97 30.10 -11.76
CA VAL A 738 35.78 29.75 -12.94
C VAL A 738 35.42 28.37 -13.47
N ILE A 739 35.27 27.40 -12.57
CA ILE A 739 34.92 26.02 -12.91
C ILE A 739 33.46 25.95 -13.39
N ARG A 740 32.56 26.69 -12.74
CA ARG A 740 31.16 26.80 -13.17
C ARG A 740 31.04 27.37 -14.58
N GLN A 741 31.82 28.41 -14.91
CA GLN A 741 31.88 28.99 -16.27
C GLN A 741 32.43 28.00 -17.29
N ARG A 742 33.45 27.20 -16.94
CA ARG A 742 33.96 26.14 -17.81
C ARG A 742 32.88 25.10 -18.13
N MET A 743 32.12 24.66 -17.12
CA MET A 743 31.01 23.72 -17.33
C MET A 743 29.88 24.33 -18.16
N TYR A 744 29.54 25.60 -17.92
CA TYR A 744 28.55 26.32 -18.71
C TYR A 744 28.92 26.35 -20.21
N ASN A 745 30.13 26.78 -20.54
CA ASN A 745 30.61 26.89 -21.93
C ASN A 745 30.77 25.51 -22.61
N SER A 746 31.04 24.46 -21.83
CA SER A 746 31.29 23.11 -22.38
C SER A 746 30.02 22.28 -22.54
N ILE A 747 28.97 22.55 -21.75
CA ILE A 747 27.76 21.71 -21.68
C ILE A 747 26.51 22.49 -22.10
N LEU A 748 26.22 23.63 -21.46
CA LEU A 748 24.95 24.34 -21.64
C LEU A 748 24.94 25.20 -22.91
N GLU A 749 26.01 25.95 -23.18
CA GLU A 749 26.11 26.82 -24.36
C GLU A 749 26.00 26.04 -25.69
N PRO A 750 26.68 24.89 -25.89
CA PRO A 750 26.55 24.11 -27.12
C PRO A 750 25.14 23.57 -27.35
N LEU A 751 24.43 23.17 -26.28
CA LEU A 751 23.03 22.72 -26.37
C LEU A 751 22.11 23.85 -26.85
N ALA A 752 22.26 25.04 -26.26
CA ALA A 752 21.47 26.21 -26.64
C ALA A 752 21.73 26.65 -28.08
N ILE A 753 22.99 26.73 -28.51
CA ILE A 753 23.36 27.11 -29.88
C ILE A 753 22.79 26.11 -30.90
N LYS A 754 22.92 24.81 -30.62
CA LYS A 754 22.39 23.77 -31.50
C LYS A 754 20.87 23.85 -31.62
N PHE A 755 20.16 24.02 -30.50
CA PHE A 755 18.72 24.19 -30.48
C PHE A 755 18.28 25.40 -31.32
N GLN A 756 18.90 26.57 -31.10
CA GLN A 756 18.61 27.78 -31.88
C GLN A 756 18.88 27.60 -33.38
N THR A 757 19.95 26.90 -33.74
CA THR A 757 20.28 26.59 -35.14
C THR A 757 19.21 25.74 -35.79
N LEU A 758 18.72 24.69 -35.11
CA LEU A 758 17.66 23.81 -35.62
C LEU A 758 16.30 24.52 -35.70
N VAL A 759 15.98 25.39 -34.76
CA VAL A 759 14.76 26.23 -34.79
C VAL A 759 14.71 27.10 -36.05
N GLN A 760 15.87 27.58 -36.52
CA GLN A 760 15.97 28.43 -37.71
C GLN A 760 15.91 27.65 -39.04
N GLN A 761 16.09 26.32 -39.01
CA GLN A 761 16.00 25.48 -40.20
C GLN A 761 14.54 25.25 -40.61
N LYS A 762 14.12 25.82 -41.74
CA LYS A 762 12.74 25.73 -42.27
C LYS A 762 12.36 24.36 -42.85
N SER A 763 13.23 23.35 -42.78
CA SER A 763 13.02 22.04 -43.40
C SER A 763 12.08 21.18 -42.54
N SER A 764 10.85 20.94 -43.04
CA SER A 764 9.87 20.01 -42.45
C SER A 764 10.27 18.55 -42.70
N SER A 765 11.29 18.04 -42.02
CA SER A 765 11.59 16.60 -42.01
C SER A 765 11.37 16.03 -40.62
N ALA A 766 10.74 14.84 -40.52
CA ALA A 766 10.42 14.18 -39.26
C ALA A 766 11.66 13.99 -38.34
N ASN A 767 12.85 13.89 -38.93
CA ASN A 767 14.12 13.78 -38.21
C ASN A 767 14.53 15.06 -37.46
N VAL A 768 14.07 16.24 -37.91
CA VAL A 768 14.34 17.52 -37.20
C VAL A 768 13.45 17.62 -35.97
N ASP A 769 12.21 17.15 -36.04
CA ASP A 769 11.27 17.18 -34.91
C ASP A 769 11.73 16.24 -33.78
N THR A 770 12.26 15.06 -34.11
CA THR A 770 12.85 14.15 -33.13
C THR A 770 14.08 14.75 -32.45
N GLN A 771 14.95 15.44 -33.20
CA GLN A 771 16.13 16.11 -32.64
C GLN A 771 15.75 17.32 -31.77
N LEU A 772 14.72 18.08 -32.14
CA LEU A 772 14.21 19.19 -31.32
C LEU A 772 13.57 18.68 -30.03
N ALA A 773 12.75 17.62 -30.10
CA ALA A 773 12.15 16.99 -28.94
C ALA A 773 13.22 16.48 -27.94
N ASP A 774 14.25 15.78 -28.44
CA ASP A 774 15.36 15.30 -27.62
C ASP A 774 16.14 16.46 -26.93
N LEU A 775 16.36 17.58 -27.63
CA LEU A 775 16.97 18.76 -27.01
C LEU A 775 16.07 19.41 -25.94
N VAL A 776 14.76 19.42 -26.14
CA VAL A 776 13.79 19.90 -25.13
C VAL A 776 13.78 18.98 -23.90
N GLU A 777 13.87 17.67 -24.07
CA GLU A 777 14.06 16.72 -22.96
C GLU A 777 15.39 16.96 -22.22
N CYS A 778 16.46 17.35 -22.92
CA CYS A 778 17.71 17.75 -22.26
C CYS A 778 17.51 19.00 -21.39
N PHE A 779 16.78 20.01 -21.88
CA PHE A 779 16.45 21.20 -21.08
C PHE A 779 15.54 20.88 -19.90
N SER A 780 14.67 19.87 -20.02
CA SER A 780 13.93 19.30 -18.88
C SER A 780 14.89 18.72 -17.84
N GLY A 781 15.94 18.01 -18.26
CA GLY A 781 17.02 17.56 -17.38
C GLY A 781 17.78 18.70 -16.69
N VAL A 782 17.98 19.84 -17.38
CA VAL A 782 18.56 21.06 -16.78
C VAL A 782 17.64 21.64 -15.71
N ALA A 783 16.33 21.69 -15.97
CA ALA A 783 15.35 22.17 -14.98
C ALA A 783 15.27 21.25 -13.75
N ASP A 784 15.29 19.94 -13.97
CA ASP A 784 15.24 18.90 -12.94
C ASP A 784 16.50 18.86 -12.04
N ALA A 785 17.60 19.48 -12.49
CA ALA A 785 18.83 19.68 -11.70
C ALA A 785 18.75 20.87 -10.73
N GLY A 786 17.59 21.54 -10.63
CA GLY A 786 17.38 22.68 -9.74
C GLY A 786 17.61 22.37 -8.27
N GLN A 787 18.52 23.14 -7.64
CA GLN A 787 18.76 23.18 -6.20
C GLN A 787 18.55 24.62 -5.70
N SER A 788 18.41 24.83 -4.39
CA SER A 788 18.16 26.17 -3.79
C SER A 788 19.08 27.25 -4.33
N ASP A 789 20.38 26.95 -4.44
CA ASP A 789 21.41 27.95 -4.73
C ASP A 789 21.61 28.18 -6.24
N ALA A 790 21.26 27.19 -7.06
CA ALA A 790 21.46 27.23 -8.52
C ALA A 790 20.18 27.52 -9.31
N ALA A 791 18.99 27.43 -8.69
CA ALA A 791 17.71 27.54 -9.38
C ALA A 791 17.57 28.84 -10.21
N ILE A 792 17.97 29.99 -9.65
CA ILE A 792 17.88 31.29 -10.34
C ILE A 792 18.80 31.33 -11.57
N ILE A 793 20.02 30.77 -11.47
CA ILE A 793 21.00 30.76 -12.55
C ILE A 793 20.47 29.89 -13.72
N LEU A 794 19.97 28.69 -13.39
CA LEU A 794 19.41 27.77 -14.38
C LEU A 794 18.15 28.34 -15.02
N PHE A 795 17.27 28.98 -14.23
CA PHE A 795 16.07 29.63 -14.75
C PHE A 795 16.39 30.72 -15.78
N ARG A 796 17.39 31.58 -15.49
CA ARG A 796 17.84 32.63 -16.43
C ARG A 796 18.39 32.06 -17.74
N PHE A 797 19.09 30.92 -17.67
CA PHE A 797 19.55 30.21 -18.87
C PHE A 797 18.38 29.66 -19.72
N LEU A 798 17.35 29.13 -19.07
CA LEU A 798 16.19 28.51 -19.74
C LEU A 798 15.18 29.53 -20.29
N GLN A 799 15.20 30.77 -19.81
CA GLN A 799 14.29 31.84 -20.26
C GLN A 799 14.18 31.99 -21.80
N PRO A 800 15.27 32.19 -22.57
CA PRO A 800 15.18 32.30 -24.04
C PRO A 800 14.72 31.02 -24.73
N ILE A 801 14.88 29.87 -24.07
CA ILE A 801 14.46 28.56 -24.59
C ILE A 801 12.94 28.41 -24.45
N PHE A 802 12.33 28.88 -23.35
CA PHE A 802 10.86 28.89 -23.21
C PHE A 802 10.20 29.65 -24.36
N GLU A 803 10.68 30.85 -24.69
CA GLU A 803 10.13 31.67 -25.78
C GLU A 803 10.20 30.95 -27.13
N SER A 804 11.33 30.28 -27.40
CA SER A 804 11.54 29.52 -28.63
C SER A 804 10.65 28.27 -28.70
N CYS A 805 10.45 27.56 -27.58
CA CYS A 805 9.56 26.39 -27.50
C CYS A 805 8.10 26.79 -27.76
N LEU A 806 7.65 27.90 -27.19
CA LEU A 806 6.30 28.42 -27.41
C LEU A 806 6.06 28.79 -28.89
N ALA A 807 7.06 29.39 -29.53
CA ALA A 807 7.01 29.67 -30.97
C ALA A 807 6.97 28.39 -31.82
N LEU A 808 7.75 27.36 -31.45
CA LEU A 808 7.74 26.05 -32.14
C LEU A 808 6.38 25.36 -32.05
N MET A 809 5.76 25.35 -30.86
CA MET A 809 4.43 24.76 -30.65
C MET A 809 3.36 25.40 -31.56
N ALA A 810 3.45 26.72 -31.77
CA ALA A 810 2.56 27.44 -32.68
C ALA A 810 2.83 27.18 -34.16
N GLN A 811 4.10 26.94 -34.55
CA GLN A 811 4.50 26.72 -35.94
C GLN A 811 4.29 25.28 -36.41
N LYS A 812 4.39 24.29 -35.52
CA LYS A 812 4.31 22.86 -35.82
C LYS A 812 3.30 22.13 -34.92
N PRO A 813 1.99 22.43 -35.01
CA PRO A 813 0.98 21.83 -34.13
C PRO A 813 0.74 20.33 -34.39
N GLU A 814 1.12 19.80 -35.56
CA GLU A 814 0.88 18.38 -35.92
C GLU A 814 1.87 17.41 -35.26
N SER A 815 2.98 17.90 -34.71
CA SER A 815 4.04 17.06 -34.13
C SER A 815 3.78 16.80 -32.65
N GLN A 816 3.01 15.75 -32.32
CA GLN A 816 2.65 15.41 -30.93
C GLN A 816 3.88 15.14 -30.05
N LEU A 817 4.95 14.57 -30.62
CA LEU A 817 6.22 14.34 -29.92
C LEU A 817 6.79 15.65 -29.35
N LEU A 818 6.85 16.70 -30.19
CA LEU A 818 7.39 17.99 -29.80
C LEU A 818 6.48 18.70 -28.79
N VAL A 819 5.16 18.62 -28.97
CA VAL A 819 4.18 19.16 -28.02
C VAL A 819 4.35 18.52 -26.64
N ASN A 820 4.43 17.19 -26.58
CA ASN A 820 4.62 16.46 -25.32
C ASN A 820 5.93 16.85 -24.62
N SER A 821 7.03 16.93 -25.38
CA SER A 821 8.34 17.30 -24.83
C SER A 821 8.33 18.72 -24.27
N ILE A 822 7.67 19.67 -24.94
CA ILE A 822 7.54 21.05 -24.45
C ILE A 822 6.68 21.09 -23.18
N LEU A 823 5.57 20.36 -23.12
CA LEU A 823 4.74 20.31 -21.92
C LEU A 823 5.50 19.70 -20.73
N GLU A 824 6.23 18.60 -20.95
CA GLU A 824 7.08 17.98 -19.93
C GLU A 824 8.18 18.93 -19.43
N PHE A 825 8.77 19.73 -20.32
CA PHE A 825 9.74 20.77 -19.97
C PHE A 825 9.15 21.86 -19.06
N PHE A 826 7.97 22.38 -19.41
CA PHE A 826 7.27 23.37 -18.58
C PHE A 826 6.81 22.77 -17.25
N LYS A 827 6.35 21.51 -17.23
CA LYS A 827 6.00 20.77 -16.02
C LYS A 827 7.19 20.65 -15.08
N THR A 828 8.31 20.13 -15.58
CA THR A 828 9.53 19.94 -14.78
C THR A 828 10.04 21.27 -14.21
N THR A 829 9.95 22.35 -15.00
CA THR A 829 10.29 23.70 -14.54
C THR A 829 9.35 24.19 -13.43
N ALA A 830 8.04 23.95 -13.58
CA ALA A 830 7.03 24.37 -12.59
C ALA A 830 7.14 23.59 -11.27
N ASP A 831 7.51 22.31 -11.34
CA ASP A 831 7.66 21.44 -10.17
C ASP A 831 8.95 21.75 -9.38
N VAL A 832 10.09 21.84 -10.08
CA VAL A 832 11.41 21.95 -9.43
C VAL A 832 11.90 23.40 -9.33
N LEU A 833 12.14 24.07 -10.46
CA LEU A 833 12.76 25.40 -10.45
C LEU A 833 11.86 26.47 -9.85
N PHE A 834 10.58 26.48 -10.25
CA PHE A 834 9.63 27.50 -9.80
C PHE A 834 9.40 27.44 -8.30
N PHE A 835 9.55 26.26 -7.69
CA PHE A 835 9.53 26.11 -6.23
C PHE A 835 10.60 26.95 -5.53
N TYR A 836 11.85 26.94 -6.03
CA TYR A 836 12.99 27.66 -5.41
C TYR A 836 13.10 29.14 -5.80
N ILE A 837 12.39 29.62 -6.82
CA ILE A 837 12.46 31.02 -7.24
C ILE A 837 11.65 31.90 -6.28
N GLU A 838 12.31 32.81 -5.58
CA GLU A 838 11.64 33.78 -4.68
C GLU A 838 11.53 35.19 -5.28
N SER A 839 12.32 35.50 -6.31
CA SER A 839 12.34 36.82 -6.92
C SER A 839 11.05 37.11 -7.69
N SER A 840 10.46 38.28 -7.41
CA SER A 840 9.19 38.74 -8.00
C SER A 840 9.29 38.88 -9.53
N ASP A 841 10.42 39.35 -10.05
CA ASP A 841 10.63 39.58 -11.48
C ASP A 841 10.69 38.24 -12.25
N GLU A 842 11.48 37.28 -11.79
CA GLU A 842 11.56 35.94 -12.36
C GLU A 842 10.24 35.18 -12.26
N CYS A 843 9.50 35.32 -11.15
CA CYS A 843 8.14 34.78 -11.03
C CYS A 843 7.20 35.36 -12.09
N ALA A 844 7.22 36.68 -12.30
CA ALA A 844 6.39 37.34 -13.31
C ALA A 844 6.75 36.89 -14.74
N ILE A 845 8.03 36.64 -15.02
CA ILE A 845 8.50 36.10 -16.31
C ILE A 845 7.92 34.70 -16.53
N PHE A 846 8.02 33.80 -15.55
CA PHE A 846 7.49 32.44 -15.70
C PHE A 846 5.96 32.43 -15.83
N HIS A 847 5.27 33.27 -15.04
CA HIS A 847 3.82 33.46 -15.15
C HIS A 847 3.40 33.85 -16.58
N LYS A 848 4.12 34.80 -17.20
CA LYS A 848 3.87 35.19 -18.59
C LYS A 848 4.12 34.04 -19.57
N ALA A 849 5.15 33.23 -19.34
CA ALA A 849 5.44 32.05 -20.16
C ALA A 849 4.32 30.99 -20.04
N LEU A 850 3.82 30.71 -18.82
CA LEU A 850 2.69 29.80 -18.58
C LEU A 850 1.40 30.28 -19.25
N LEU A 851 1.08 31.57 -19.17
CA LEU A 851 -0.08 32.14 -19.87
C LEU A 851 0.04 31.99 -21.39
N SER A 852 1.24 32.20 -21.92
CA SER A 852 1.53 32.02 -23.36
C SER A 852 1.43 30.55 -23.78
N LEU A 853 1.85 29.61 -22.91
CA LEU A 853 1.70 28.17 -23.11
C LEU A 853 0.21 27.79 -23.21
N ILE A 854 -0.60 28.24 -22.25
CA ILE A 854 -2.04 27.97 -22.21
C ILE A 854 -2.73 28.51 -23.47
N ASP A 855 -2.43 29.75 -23.88
CA ASP A 855 -3.01 30.36 -25.09
C ASP A 855 -2.58 29.62 -26.37
N SER A 856 -1.31 29.20 -26.47
CA SER A 856 -0.82 28.41 -27.60
C SER A 856 -1.49 27.04 -27.67
N TYR A 857 -1.60 26.33 -26.54
CA TYR A 857 -2.25 25.02 -26.45
C TYR A 857 -3.75 25.11 -26.78
N LYS A 858 -4.43 26.15 -26.27
CA LYS A 858 -5.85 26.43 -26.56
C LYS A 858 -6.11 26.57 -28.06
N LYS A 859 -5.23 27.26 -28.78
CA LYS A 859 -5.37 27.53 -30.22
C LYS A 859 -5.03 26.33 -31.10
N THR A 860 -4.09 25.50 -30.66
CA THR A 860 -3.49 24.46 -31.51
C THR A 860 -4.00 23.05 -31.20
N GLN A 861 -4.08 22.66 -29.93
CA GLN A 861 -4.32 21.28 -29.51
C GLN A 861 -5.76 21.02 -29.05
N LEU A 862 -6.43 22.02 -28.48
CA LEU A 862 -7.71 21.83 -27.79
C LEU A 862 -8.82 21.21 -28.67
N GLN A 863 -8.81 21.54 -29.96
CA GLN A 863 -9.85 21.11 -30.90
C GLN A 863 -9.92 19.59 -31.10
N LYS A 864 -8.81 18.87 -30.87
CA LYS A 864 -8.77 17.40 -31.08
C LYS A 864 -9.70 16.65 -30.14
N TYR A 865 -9.89 17.16 -28.92
CA TYR A 865 -10.68 16.50 -27.87
C TYR A 865 -12.20 16.58 -28.07
N HIS A 866 -12.69 17.51 -28.88
CA HIS A 866 -14.12 17.56 -29.21
C HIS A 866 -14.59 16.36 -30.04
N SER A 867 -13.67 15.71 -30.79
CA SER A 867 -13.98 14.54 -31.61
C SER A 867 -13.84 13.20 -30.89
N LEU A 868 -13.07 13.16 -29.79
CA LEU A 868 -12.82 11.97 -28.96
C LEU A 868 -13.99 11.58 -28.06
N ALA A 869 -14.96 12.49 -27.84
CA ALA A 869 -16.14 12.22 -27.01
C ALA A 869 -17.15 11.20 -27.62
N ALA A 870 -16.80 10.51 -28.73
CA ALA A 870 -17.69 9.63 -29.48
C ALA A 870 -17.16 8.20 -29.72
N SER A 871 -15.91 7.88 -29.36
CA SER A 871 -15.32 6.53 -29.44
C SER A 871 -15.27 5.86 -28.05
N GLN A 872 -15.17 4.53 -28.00
CA GLN A 872 -15.10 3.72 -26.78
C GLN A 872 -13.90 2.76 -26.84
N ASP A 873 -12.72 3.25 -27.23
CA ASP A 873 -11.54 2.41 -27.45
C ASP A 873 -10.49 2.56 -26.32
N GLU A 874 -9.84 1.46 -25.93
CA GLU A 874 -8.80 1.42 -24.87
C GLU A 874 -7.54 2.25 -25.21
N GLU A 875 -7.35 2.68 -26.46
CA GLU A 875 -6.25 3.56 -26.91
C GLU A 875 -6.42 5.05 -26.52
N GLU A 876 -7.48 5.42 -25.79
CA GLU A 876 -7.81 6.81 -25.47
C GLU A 876 -6.92 7.43 -24.37
N GLU A 877 -6.30 6.63 -23.48
CA GLU A 877 -5.41 7.14 -22.43
C GLU A 877 -4.14 7.79 -23.01
N SER A 878 -3.52 7.18 -24.02
CA SER A 878 -2.34 7.77 -24.68
C SER A 878 -2.67 9.05 -25.44
N LYS A 879 -3.93 9.22 -25.89
CA LYS A 879 -4.38 10.38 -26.67
C LYS A 879 -4.70 11.60 -25.79
N THR A 880 -4.81 11.41 -24.47
CA THR A 880 -5.10 12.46 -23.48
C THR A 880 -3.92 12.77 -22.55
N ALA A 881 -2.76 12.14 -22.76
CA ALA A 881 -1.57 12.28 -21.93
C ALA A 881 -1.07 13.73 -21.83
N ASP A 882 -1.08 14.47 -22.94
CA ASP A 882 -0.69 15.89 -22.98
C ASP A 882 -1.68 16.79 -22.21
N LEU A 883 -2.97 16.47 -22.24
CA LEU A 883 -3.95 17.17 -21.41
C LEU A 883 -3.70 16.92 -19.92
N CYS A 884 -3.34 15.70 -19.54
CA CYS A 884 -2.95 15.36 -18.17
C CYS A 884 -1.69 16.14 -17.75
N THR A 885 -0.65 16.18 -18.58
CA THR A 885 0.56 16.96 -18.30
C THR A 885 0.25 18.45 -18.14
N LEU A 886 -0.64 19.01 -18.97
CA LEU A 886 -1.08 20.41 -18.81
C LEU A 886 -1.79 20.63 -17.47
N ILE A 887 -2.68 19.73 -17.06
CA ILE A 887 -3.34 19.82 -15.75
C ILE A 887 -2.32 19.76 -14.60
N GLU A 888 -1.29 18.90 -14.71
CA GLU A 888 -0.22 18.86 -13.72
C GLU A 888 0.55 20.18 -13.63
N ILE A 889 0.87 20.83 -14.76
CA ILE A 889 1.47 22.17 -14.78
C ILE A 889 0.61 23.17 -13.99
N LEU A 890 -0.71 23.13 -14.17
CA LEU A 890 -1.63 24.00 -13.44
C LEU A 890 -1.66 23.67 -11.93
N CYS A 891 -1.58 22.40 -11.54
CA CYS A 891 -1.46 22.02 -10.12
C CYS A 891 -0.16 22.55 -9.48
N HIS A 892 0.97 22.45 -10.20
CA HIS A 892 2.26 22.97 -9.72
C HIS A 892 2.23 24.51 -9.60
N SER A 893 1.56 25.21 -10.53
CA SER A 893 1.43 26.66 -10.43
C SER A 893 0.63 27.11 -9.20
N VAL A 894 -0.46 26.41 -8.84
CA VAL A 894 -1.24 26.70 -7.60
C VAL A 894 -0.40 26.42 -6.34
N SER A 895 0.45 25.39 -6.36
CA SER A 895 1.23 25.00 -5.17
C SER A 895 2.16 26.11 -4.67
N LYS A 896 2.63 27.00 -5.57
CA LYS A 896 3.46 28.16 -5.20
C LYS A 896 2.70 29.19 -4.36
N THR A 897 1.38 29.32 -4.53
CA THR A 897 0.51 30.26 -3.80
C THR A 897 0.55 30.06 -2.28
N PHE A 898 0.86 28.86 -1.80
CA PHE A 898 0.87 28.54 -0.36
C PHE A 898 2.22 28.80 0.33
N MET A 899 3.31 29.00 -0.41
CA MET A 899 4.62 29.27 0.18
C MET A 899 4.68 30.74 0.61
N PRO A 900 4.84 31.06 1.91
CA PRO A 900 4.90 32.44 2.37
C PRO A 900 6.18 33.10 1.85
N THR A 901 6.09 33.87 0.78
CA THR A 901 7.20 34.74 0.35
C THR A 901 7.33 35.88 1.35
N PHE A 902 8.55 36.17 1.81
CA PHE A 902 8.84 37.25 2.76
C PHE A 902 8.45 38.65 2.21
N ASP A 903 8.27 38.77 0.89
CA ASP A 903 7.79 39.97 0.22
C ASP A 903 6.37 39.80 -0.34
N GLY A 904 5.43 40.57 0.23
CA GLY A 904 4.23 41.13 -0.43
C GLY A 904 3.16 40.20 -1.00
N ALA A 905 1.90 40.43 -0.60
CA ALA A 905 0.67 39.74 -1.06
C ALA A 905 0.40 39.70 -2.59
N GLY A 906 1.23 40.32 -3.44
CA GLY A 906 0.98 40.47 -4.87
C GLY A 906 1.48 39.33 -5.78
N SER A 907 2.48 38.54 -5.37
CA SER A 907 3.00 37.43 -6.19
C SER A 907 2.07 36.19 -6.13
N VAL A 908 1.52 35.93 -4.94
CA VAL A 908 0.65 34.82 -4.57
C VAL A 908 -0.67 34.84 -5.36
N GLU A 909 -1.28 36.02 -5.54
CA GLU A 909 -2.51 36.18 -6.33
C GLU A 909 -2.33 35.83 -7.81
N ASN A 910 -1.14 36.02 -8.39
CA ASN A 910 -0.93 35.83 -9.81
C ASN A 910 -0.81 34.36 -10.21
N SER A 911 -0.27 33.51 -9.33
CA SER A 911 -0.15 32.06 -9.56
C SER A 911 -1.51 31.36 -9.61
N ALA A 912 -2.40 31.67 -8.67
CA ALA A 912 -3.77 31.16 -8.65
C ALA A 912 -4.58 31.61 -9.88
N LYS A 913 -4.43 32.87 -10.31
CA LYS A 913 -5.09 33.41 -11.52
C LYS A 913 -4.73 32.63 -12.79
N ILE A 914 -3.49 32.14 -12.91
CA ILE A 914 -3.07 31.30 -14.06
C ILE A 914 -3.83 29.97 -14.07
N ALA A 915 -3.95 29.32 -12.92
CA ALA A 915 -4.69 28.07 -12.80
C ALA A 915 -6.16 28.25 -13.13
N LEU A 916 -6.77 29.39 -12.75
CA LEU A 916 -8.14 29.73 -13.11
C LEU A 916 -8.31 29.95 -14.62
N ILE A 917 -7.38 30.64 -15.28
CA ILE A 917 -7.42 30.80 -16.75
C ILE A 917 -7.29 29.44 -17.44
N GLY A 918 -6.43 28.55 -16.93
CA GLY A 918 -6.33 27.17 -17.38
C GLY A 918 -7.63 26.39 -17.18
N LEU A 919 -8.26 26.52 -16.01
CA LEU A 919 -9.53 25.89 -15.68
C LEU A 919 -10.68 26.40 -16.57
N GLU A 920 -10.74 27.71 -16.87
CA GLU A 920 -11.73 28.30 -17.78
C GLU A 920 -11.65 27.66 -19.19
N MET A 921 -10.42 27.33 -19.62
CA MET A 921 -10.20 26.61 -20.87
C MET A 921 -10.67 25.14 -20.79
N LEU A 922 -10.47 24.47 -19.65
CA LEU A 922 -10.76 23.05 -19.48
C LEU A 922 -12.25 22.75 -19.26
N LEU A 923 -12.97 23.59 -18.52
CA LEU A 923 -14.37 23.34 -18.12
C LEU A 923 -15.31 23.01 -19.31
N PRO A 924 -15.27 23.72 -20.45
CA PRO A 924 -16.12 23.39 -21.60
C PRO A 924 -15.81 22.04 -22.27
N LEU A 925 -14.64 21.44 -22.00
CA LEU A 925 -14.20 20.16 -22.59
C LEU A 925 -14.59 18.97 -21.73
N MET A 926 -14.75 19.18 -20.41
CA MET A 926 -14.99 18.12 -19.43
C MET A 926 -16.44 17.63 -19.49
N SER A 927 -16.76 16.97 -20.59
CA SER A 927 -18.03 16.25 -20.81
C SER A 927 -18.05 14.92 -20.06
N GLU A 928 -19.25 14.35 -19.88
CA GLU A 928 -19.44 13.03 -19.24
C GLU A 928 -18.59 11.93 -19.90
N ASN A 929 -18.41 11.98 -21.22
CA ASN A 929 -17.63 10.99 -21.95
C ASN A 929 -16.13 11.14 -21.69
N LEU A 930 -15.61 12.36 -21.58
CA LEU A 930 -14.19 12.59 -21.31
C LEU A 930 -13.83 12.29 -19.86
N LEU A 931 -14.76 12.53 -18.92
CA LEU A 931 -14.58 12.19 -17.50
C LEU A 931 -14.68 10.68 -17.20
N LYS A 932 -15.12 9.86 -18.16
CA LYS A 932 -15.03 8.39 -18.04
C LYS A 932 -13.60 7.87 -18.12
N ILE A 933 -12.65 8.65 -18.62
CA ILE A 933 -11.23 8.27 -18.73
C ILE A 933 -10.55 8.35 -17.34
N PRO A 934 -10.05 7.21 -16.79
CA PRO A 934 -9.36 7.05 -15.52
C PRO A 934 -8.53 8.22 -15.01
N THR A 935 -7.42 8.34 -15.74
CA THR A 935 -6.25 9.16 -15.49
C THR A 935 -6.58 10.64 -15.60
N LEU A 936 -7.29 11.02 -16.66
CA LEU A 936 -7.72 12.40 -16.89
C LEU A 936 -8.71 12.88 -15.82
N CYS A 937 -9.71 12.07 -15.49
CA CYS A 937 -10.67 12.39 -14.43
C CYS A 937 -9.96 12.57 -13.08
N ASN A 938 -9.02 11.68 -12.76
CA ASN A 938 -8.21 11.80 -11.55
C ASN A 938 -7.42 13.11 -11.48
N GLN A 939 -6.71 13.47 -12.55
CA GLN A 939 -5.91 14.70 -12.59
C GLN A 939 -6.79 15.95 -12.58
N PHE A 940 -7.92 15.94 -13.29
CA PHE A 940 -8.86 17.06 -13.30
C PHE A 940 -9.45 17.34 -11.92
N PHE A 941 -9.98 16.32 -11.23
CA PHE A 941 -10.52 16.50 -9.87
C PHE A 941 -9.43 16.85 -8.85
N ARG A 942 -8.20 16.39 -9.05
CA ARG A 942 -7.04 16.85 -8.26
C ARG A 942 -6.80 18.34 -8.44
N LEU A 943 -6.87 18.87 -9.66
CA LEU A 943 -6.77 20.32 -9.90
C LEU A 943 -7.89 21.09 -9.21
N LEU A 944 -9.15 20.62 -9.29
CA LEU A 944 -10.27 21.30 -8.63
C LEU A 944 -10.08 21.37 -7.11
N LEU A 945 -9.59 20.28 -6.50
CA LEU A 945 -9.28 20.24 -5.07
C LEU A 945 -8.13 21.17 -4.71
N PHE A 946 -7.04 21.19 -5.49
CA PHE A 946 -5.91 22.09 -5.26
C PHE A 946 -6.36 23.56 -5.29
N ILE A 947 -7.19 23.95 -6.26
CA ILE A 947 -7.69 25.33 -6.36
C ILE A 947 -8.64 25.65 -5.20
N SER A 948 -9.54 24.73 -4.81
CA SER A 948 -10.47 24.98 -3.69
C SER A 948 -9.76 25.13 -2.35
N ASP A 949 -8.65 24.43 -2.15
CA ASP A 949 -7.96 24.35 -0.86
C ASP A 949 -6.92 25.45 -0.70
N LEU A 950 -6.14 25.72 -1.76
CA LEU A 950 -4.99 26.63 -1.71
C LEU A 950 -5.30 28.05 -2.19
N ALA A 951 -6.37 28.25 -2.97
CA ALA A 951 -6.74 29.56 -3.52
C ALA A 951 -8.24 29.89 -3.39
N PRO A 952 -8.85 29.78 -2.20
CA PRO A 952 -10.27 30.02 -2.01
C PRO A 952 -10.70 31.46 -2.35
N ASN A 953 -9.88 32.45 -2.01
CA ASN A 953 -10.20 33.86 -2.26
C ASN A 953 -10.28 34.17 -3.76
N THR A 954 -9.42 33.56 -4.57
CA THR A 954 -9.42 33.76 -6.02
C THR A 954 -10.63 33.08 -6.68
N MET A 955 -11.14 31.98 -6.10
CA MET A 955 -12.38 31.35 -6.57
C MET A 955 -13.62 32.25 -6.40
N MET A 956 -13.58 33.18 -5.44
CA MET A 956 -14.66 34.15 -5.21
C MET A 956 -14.76 35.23 -6.30
N GLU A 957 -13.67 35.45 -7.05
CA GLU A 957 -13.56 36.49 -8.09
C GLU A 957 -13.97 36.00 -9.49
N ILE A 958 -14.36 34.73 -9.62
CA ILE A 958 -14.69 34.09 -10.91
C ILE A 958 -16.06 34.56 -11.43
N ASN A 959 -16.20 34.60 -12.76
CA ASN A 959 -17.47 34.94 -13.40
C ASN A 959 -18.55 33.86 -13.20
N ASP A 960 -19.83 34.28 -13.21
CA ASP A 960 -20.97 33.37 -12.91
C ASP A 960 -21.05 32.16 -13.87
N LYS A 961 -20.63 32.32 -15.14
CA LYS A 961 -20.67 31.24 -16.14
C LYS A 961 -19.66 30.13 -15.81
N MET A 962 -18.41 30.49 -15.56
CA MET A 962 -17.35 29.55 -15.22
C MET A 962 -17.66 28.83 -13.91
N MET A 963 -18.23 29.53 -12.92
CA MET A 963 -18.69 28.90 -11.69
C MET A 963 -19.83 27.90 -11.93
N SER A 964 -20.79 28.24 -12.80
CA SER A 964 -21.85 27.30 -13.19
C SER A 964 -21.29 26.03 -13.83
N ASP A 965 -20.33 26.16 -14.76
CA ASP A 965 -19.70 25.02 -15.43
C ASP A 965 -18.88 24.16 -14.44
N PHE A 966 -18.19 24.80 -13.49
CA PHE A 966 -17.47 24.13 -12.40
C PHE A 966 -18.40 23.30 -11.51
N LEU A 967 -19.51 23.89 -11.06
CA LEU A 967 -20.50 23.21 -10.22
C LEU A 967 -21.23 22.09 -10.99
N HIS A 968 -21.38 22.22 -12.31
CA HIS A 968 -21.92 21.16 -13.15
C HIS A 968 -21.00 19.92 -13.12
N CYS A 969 -19.69 20.09 -13.24
CA CYS A 969 -18.73 18.98 -13.15
C CYS A 969 -18.79 18.26 -11.80
N LEU A 970 -18.89 19.01 -10.70
CA LEU A 970 -19.08 18.43 -9.36
C LEU A 970 -20.39 17.65 -9.27
N ARG A 971 -21.48 18.19 -9.84
CA ARG A 971 -22.78 17.52 -9.85
C ARG A 971 -22.75 16.18 -10.60
N LEU A 972 -22.02 16.10 -11.70
CA LEU A 972 -21.84 14.83 -12.41
C LEU A 972 -21.12 13.79 -11.53
N ALA A 973 -20.07 14.19 -10.80
CA ALA A 973 -19.37 13.27 -9.89
C ALA A 973 -20.18 12.86 -8.65
N LEU A 974 -21.13 13.69 -8.20
CA LEU A 974 -22.06 13.32 -7.12
C LEU A 974 -23.00 12.16 -7.49
N ASN A 975 -23.22 11.87 -8.78
CA ASN A 975 -24.02 10.70 -9.22
C ASN A 975 -23.27 9.36 -9.08
N ASN A 976 -22.00 9.38 -8.68
CA ASN A 976 -21.13 8.20 -8.52
C ASN A 976 -20.80 7.45 -9.83
N ASP A 977 -20.89 8.12 -10.98
CA ASP A 977 -20.59 7.50 -12.28
C ASP A 977 -19.08 7.34 -12.55
N PHE A 978 -18.22 8.07 -11.82
CA PHE A 978 -16.76 8.09 -12.02
C PHE A 978 -15.95 7.51 -10.85
N GLY A 979 -16.62 6.81 -9.92
CA GLY A 979 -15.99 6.15 -8.77
C GLY A 979 -15.97 6.97 -7.46
N MET A 980 -15.76 6.25 -6.36
CA MET A 980 -15.91 6.76 -4.99
C MET A 980 -14.93 7.87 -4.62
N ASP A 981 -13.70 7.83 -5.14
CA ASP A 981 -12.70 8.86 -4.86
C ASP A 981 -13.10 10.23 -5.45
N ARG A 982 -13.80 10.23 -6.60
CA ARG A 982 -14.29 11.46 -7.25
C ARG A 982 -15.51 12.02 -6.54
N LEU A 983 -16.39 11.14 -6.06
CA LEU A 983 -17.49 11.51 -5.17
C LEU A 983 -16.95 12.18 -3.89
N ARG A 984 -15.97 11.56 -3.24
CA ARG A 984 -15.30 12.12 -2.05
C ARG A 984 -14.67 13.48 -2.33
N ALA A 985 -13.85 13.58 -3.37
CA ALA A 985 -13.19 14.84 -3.74
C ALA A 985 -14.22 15.95 -4.00
N SER A 986 -15.35 15.63 -4.65
CA SER A 986 -16.42 16.60 -4.90
C SER A 986 -17.08 17.08 -3.62
N LEU A 987 -17.33 16.19 -2.65
CA LEU A 987 -17.88 16.55 -1.34
C LEU A 987 -16.92 17.44 -0.55
N GLU A 988 -15.63 17.14 -0.59
CA GLU A 988 -14.58 17.95 0.04
C GLU A 988 -14.51 19.36 -0.56
N ILE A 989 -14.46 19.46 -1.90
CA ILE A 989 -14.50 20.73 -2.63
C ILE A 989 -15.75 21.55 -2.26
N ILE A 990 -16.93 20.92 -2.22
CA ILE A 990 -18.18 21.58 -1.82
C ILE A 990 -18.11 22.08 -0.39
N SER A 991 -17.59 21.27 0.55
CA SER A 991 -17.45 21.70 1.95
C SER A 991 -16.49 22.90 2.06
N ASN A 992 -15.37 22.88 1.34
CA ASN A 992 -14.36 23.94 1.37
C ASN A 992 -14.93 25.24 0.81
N LEU A 993 -15.54 25.20 -0.38
CA LEU A 993 -16.18 26.38 -0.97
C LEU A 993 -17.31 26.94 -0.09
N ALA A 994 -18.25 26.09 0.33
CA ALA A 994 -19.36 26.54 1.17
C ALA A 994 -18.87 27.13 2.50
N SER A 995 -17.80 26.58 3.08
CA SER A 995 -17.20 27.12 4.30
C SER A 995 -16.60 28.51 4.09
N GLN A 996 -15.94 28.74 2.95
CA GLN A 996 -15.33 30.02 2.63
C GLN A 996 -16.37 31.12 2.37
N PHE A 997 -17.44 30.83 1.62
CA PHE A 997 -18.55 31.78 1.40
C PHE A 997 -19.28 32.18 2.69
N CYS A 998 -19.22 31.36 3.75
CA CYS A 998 -19.76 31.70 5.06
C CYS A 998 -18.81 32.57 5.90
N ILE A 999 -17.49 32.43 5.73
CA ILE A 999 -16.48 33.24 6.43
C ILE A 999 -16.37 34.63 5.76
N GLU A 1000 -16.35 34.68 4.42
CA GLU A 1000 -16.27 35.90 3.62
C GLU A 1000 -17.55 36.08 2.77
N PRO A 1001 -18.52 36.91 3.21
CA PRO A 1001 -19.81 37.07 2.54
C PRO A 1001 -19.76 37.93 1.25
N THR A 1002 -18.57 38.24 0.72
CA THR A 1002 -18.32 39.19 -0.38
C THR A 1002 -18.59 38.63 -1.79
N GLY A 1003 -19.02 37.38 -1.93
CA GLY A 1003 -19.27 36.72 -3.23
C GLY A 1003 -20.66 36.96 -3.85
N SER A 1004 -20.79 36.66 -5.15
CA SER A 1004 -22.03 36.76 -5.94
C SER A 1004 -23.19 35.95 -5.33
N ASP A 1005 -24.35 36.59 -5.13
CA ASP A 1005 -25.58 35.94 -4.63
C ASP A 1005 -26.04 34.78 -5.52
N ALA A 1006 -25.75 34.86 -6.83
CA ALA A 1006 -26.07 33.80 -7.78
C ALA A 1006 -25.27 32.52 -7.49
N ILE A 1007 -23.97 32.63 -7.16
CA ILE A 1007 -23.11 31.49 -6.84
C ILE A 1007 -23.55 30.84 -5.53
N ARG A 1008 -23.92 31.66 -4.53
CA ARG A 1008 -24.49 31.17 -3.27
C ARG A 1008 -25.75 30.34 -3.50
N ALA A 1009 -26.63 30.79 -4.40
CA ALA A 1009 -27.83 30.05 -4.78
C ALA A 1009 -27.52 28.72 -5.50
N HIS A 1010 -26.55 28.72 -6.42
CA HIS A 1010 -26.14 27.50 -7.14
C HIS A 1010 -25.48 26.46 -6.21
N LEU A 1011 -24.59 26.87 -5.30
CA LEU A 1011 -24.02 25.98 -4.28
C LEU A 1011 -25.12 25.43 -3.36
N SER A 1012 -26.04 26.29 -2.91
CA SER A 1012 -27.17 25.88 -2.09
C SER A 1012 -28.04 24.83 -2.81
N SER A 1013 -28.18 24.92 -4.14
CA SER A 1013 -28.96 23.94 -4.92
C SER A 1013 -28.41 22.51 -4.88
N LEU A 1014 -27.15 22.29 -4.47
CA LEU A 1014 -26.54 20.96 -4.37
C LEU A 1014 -26.92 20.20 -3.09
N VAL A 1015 -27.65 20.85 -2.17
CA VAL A 1015 -28.08 20.26 -0.90
C VAL A 1015 -28.80 18.91 -1.10
N ASN A 1016 -29.65 18.79 -2.12
CA ASN A 1016 -30.35 17.55 -2.42
C ASN A 1016 -29.38 16.41 -2.77
N LYS A 1017 -28.44 16.65 -3.68
CA LYS A 1017 -27.46 15.65 -4.14
C LYS A 1017 -26.48 15.27 -3.04
N VAL A 1018 -26.06 16.22 -2.21
CA VAL A 1018 -25.18 15.93 -1.06
C VAL A 1018 -25.94 15.13 0.02
N PHE A 1019 -27.21 15.43 0.25
CA PHE A 1019 -28.06 14.66 1.15
C PHE A 1019 -28.30 13.23 0.63
N GLU A 1020 -28.61 13.08 -0.66
CA GLU A 1020 -28.70 11.78 -1.35
C GLU A 1020 -27.39 11.00 -1.21
N ALA A 1021 -26.23 11.65 -1.44
CA ALA A 1021 -24.92 11.03 -1.29
C ALA A 1021 -24.64 10.59 0.16
N ALA A 1022 -25.02 11.39 1.16
CA ALA A 1022 -24.90 11.03 2.57
C ALA A 1022 -25.78 9.83 2.92
N LEU A 1023 -26.98 9.72 2.35
CA LEU A 1023 -27.89 8.62 2.61
C LEU A 1023 -27.41 7.33 1.93
N HIS A 1024 -27.11 7.38 0.63
CA HIS A 1024 -26.65 6.24 -0.16
C HIS A 1024 -25.29 5.68 0.32
N ASN A 1025 -24.40 6.56 0.81
CA ASN A 1025 -23.04 6.19 1.23
C ASN A 1025 -22.82 6.29 2.75
N SER A 1026 -23.89 6.25 3.54
CA SER A 1026 -23.85 6.23 5.02
C SER A 1026 -22.95 5.12 5.60
N CYS A 1027 -22.63 4.11 4.80
CA CYS A 1027 -21.85 2.95 5.17
C CYS A 1027 -20.34 3.11 4.96
N GLU A 1028 -19.93 4.16 4.26
CA GLU A 1028 -18.53 4.44 3.94
C GLU A 1028 -18.01 5.57 4.81
N VAL A 1029 -17.23 5.26 5.85
CA VAL A 1029 -16.79 6.22 6.88
C VAL A 1029 -16.17 7.48 6.28
N GLU A 1030 -15.35 7.34 5.23
CA GLU A 1030 -14.67 8.47 4.60
C GLU A 1030 -15.64 9.35 3.80
N ILE A 1031 -16.52 8.76 3.00
CA ILE A 1031 -17.49 9.50 2.18
C ILE A 1031 -18.58 10.11 3.06
N PHE A 1032 -19.09 9.37 4.04
CA PHE A 1032 -20.08 9.87 4.98
C PHE A 1032 -19.53 11.02 5.82
N GLY A 1033 -18.26 10.92 6.24
CA GLY A 1033 -17.53 12.02 6.88
C GLY A 1033 -17.56 13.29 6.03
N GLU A 1034 -17.14 13.20 4.76
CA GLU A 1034 -17.10 14.36 3.88
C GLU A 1034 -18.48 14.85 3.45
N ALA A 1035 -19.45 13.95 3.22
CA ALA A 1035 -20.83 14.31 2.91
C ALA A 1035 -21.49 15.04 4.08
N SER A 1036 -21.23 14.61 5.31
CA SER A 1036 -21.68 15.30 6.52
C SER A 1036 -21.06 16.68 6.65
N ASN A 1037 -19.76 16.82 6.39
CA ASN A 1037 -19.06 18.11 6.39
C ASN A 1037 -19.62 19.06 5.32
N ALA A 1038 -19.84 18.56 4.11
CA ALA A 1038 -20.40 19.31 2.99
C ALA A 1038 -21.84 19.75 3.27
N LEU A 1039 -22.69 18.83 3.75
CA LEU A 1039 -24.08 19.11 4.10
C LEU A 1039 -24.18 20.17 5.19
N TYR A 1040 -23.37 20.06 6.26
CA TYR A 1040 -23.35 21.07 7.33
C TYR A 1040 -22.95 22.44 6.81
N SER A 1041 -21.87 22.52 6.02
CA SER A 1041 -21.42 23.78 5.42
C SER A 1041 -22.48 24.40 4.50
N LEU A 1042 -23.20 23.61 3.71
CA LEU A 1042 -24.31 24.09 2.88
C LEU A 1042 -25.51 24.58 3.70
N ILE A 1043 -25.81 23.93 4.83
CA ILE A 1043 -26.88 24.38 5.73
C ILE A 1043 -26.51 25.71 6.41
N CYS A 1044 -25.23 25.89 6.78
CA CYS A 1044 -24.74 27.17 7.28
C CYS A 1044 -24.85 28.28 6.24
N LEU A 1045 -24.66 27.94 4.95
CA LEU A 1045 -24.76 28.88 3.84
C LEU A 1045 -26.20 29.35 3.56
N ASN A 1046 -27.16 28.42 3.56
CA ASN A 1046 -28.58 28.74 3.34
C ASN A 1046 -29.51 27.73 4.03
N LYS A 1047 -29.94 28.07 5.25
CA LYS A 1047 -30.87 27.26 6.06
C LYS A 1047 -32.27 27.15 5.45
N GLU A 1048 -32.73 28.19 4.75
CA GLU A 1048 -34.07 28.21 4.13
C GLU A 1048 -34.17 27.18 3.00
N ASN A 1049 -33.13 27.05 2.17
CA ASN A 1049 -33.12 26.09 1.08
C ASN A 1049 -33.13 24.63 1.55
N PHE A 1050 -32.38 24.31 2.62
CA PHE A 1050 -32.47 22.99 3.25
C PHE A 1050 -33.89 22.74 3.79
N SER A 1051 -34.50 23.74 4.43
CA SER A 1051 -35.86 23.62 4.96
C SER A 1051 -36.90 23.41 3.84
N GLN A 1052 -36.74 24.09 2.70
CA GLN A 1052 -37.59 23.89 1.53
C GLN A 1052 -37.43 22.49 0.94
N TYR A 1053 -36.19 22.00 0.78
CA TYR A 1053 -35.93 20.63 0.31
C TYR A 1053 -36.56 19.58 1.24
N VAL A 1054 -36.48 19.76 2.56
CA VAL A 1054 -37.15 18.88 3.53
C VAL A 1054 -38.67 18.89 3.34
N GLN A 1055 -39.28 20.06 3.11
CA GLN A 1055 -40.72 20.15 2.84
C GLN A 1055 -41.11 19.44 1.53
N GLU A 1056 -40.32 19.61 0.46
CA GLU A 1056 -40.52 18.93 -0.82
C GLU A 1056 -40.42 17.41 -0.68
N LEU A 1057 -39.44 16.92 0.10
CA LEU A 1057 -39.25 15.49 0.39
C LEU A 1057 -40.43 14.88 1.15
N LEU A 1058 -41.01 15.62 2.10
CA LEU A 1058 -42.18 15.21 2.89
C LEU A 1058 -43.48 15.21 2.09
N GLN A 1059 -43.59 16.04 1.05
CA GLN A 1059 -44.78 16.13 0.18
C GLN A 1059 -44.85 15.02 -0.88
N ARG A 1060 -43.79 14.24 -1.07
CA ARG A 1060 -43.80 13.12 -2.02
C ARG A 1060 -44.80 12.05 -1.60
N PRO A 1061 -45.60 11.49 -2.52
CA PRO A 1061 -46.69 10.56 -2.20
C PRO A 1061 -46.24 9.32 -1.41
N GLU A 1062 -44.99 8.88 -1.62
CA GLU A 1062 -44.36 7.75 -0.92
C GLU A 1062 -44.03 8.06 0.55
N ASN A 1063 -43.80 9.34 0.89
CA ASN A 1063 -43.33 9.78 2.21
C ASN A 1063 -44.44 10.33 3.11
N VAL A 1064 -45.62 10.65 2.56
CA VAL A 1064 -46.74 11.28 3.28
C VAL A 1064 -47.17 10.47 4.51
N THR A 1065 -47.16 9.15 4.43
CA THR A 1065 -47.57 8.25 5.53
C THR A 1065 -46.65 8.35 6.74
N ASN A 1066 -45.36 8.67 6.53
CA ASN A 1066 -44.34 8.78 7.58
C ASN A 1066 -43.96 10.24 7.90
N ALA A 1067 -44.63 11.21 7.27
CA ALA A 1067 -44.20 12.61 7.27
C ALA A 1067 -44.07 13.24 8.67
N SER A 1068 -44.96 12.90 9.62
CA SER A 1068 -44.89 13.42 10.99
C SER A 1068 -43.66 12.94 11.76
N ARG A 1069 -43.27 11.67 11.60
CA ARG A 1069 -42.09 11.08 12.26
C ARG A 1069 -40.80 11.61 11.65
N VAL A 1070 -40.78 11.75 10.32
CA VAL A 1070 -39.63 12.30 9.58
C VAL A 1070 -39.41 13.77 9.93
N LEU A 1071 -40.48 14.58 10.04
CA LEU A 1071 -40.40 15.97 10.46
C LEU A 1071 -39.82 16.12 11.88
N GLU A 1072 -40.22 15.25 12.81
CA GLU A 1072 -39.68 15.25 14.18
C GLU A 1072 -38.18 14.91 14.20
N ALA A 1073 -37.75 13.92 13.40
CA ALA A 1073 -36.33 13.58 13.26
C ALA A 1073 -35.51 14.75 12.70
N PHE A 1074 -36.01 15.45 11.67
CA PHE A 1074 -35.36 16.66 11.13
C PHE A 1074 -35.26 17.79 12.16
N SER A 1075 -36.24 17.94 13.05
CA SER A 1075 -36.22 18.96 14.10
C SER A 1075 -35.09 18.78 15.12
N ARG A 1076 -34.62 17.53 15.31
CA ARG A 1076 -33.50 17.19 16.20
C ARG A 1076 -32.13 17.31 15.53
N LEU A 1077 -32.09 17.36 14.19
CA LEU A 1077 -30.86 17.38 13.40
C LEU A 1077 -30.12 18.73 13.54
N LEU A 1078 -30.86 19.83 13.62
CA LEU A 1078 -30.32 21.20 13.69
C LEU A 1078 -30.57 21.84 15.06
N PRO A 1079 -29.56 22.45 15.69
CA PRO A 1079 -29.75 23.21 16.93
C PRO A 1079 -30.57 24.48 16.68
N SER A 1080 -31.21 24.99 17.73
CA SER A 1080 -31.99 26.25 17.69
C SER A 1080 -31.12 27.52 17.68
N GLU A 1081 -29.81 27.38 17.93
CA GLU A 1081 -28.81 28.46 17.98
C GLU A 1081 -28.30 28.86 16.57
N GLU A 1082 -27.57 29.98 16.49
CA GLU A 1082 -26.88 30.41 15.26
C GLU A 1082 -25.81 29.38 14.86
N LEU A 1083 -25.80 28.97 13.59
CA LEU A 1083 -24.87 27.98 13.07
C LEU A 1083 -23.51 28.63 12.82
N SER A 1084 -22.43 28.02 13.32
CA SER A 1084 -21.06 28.47 13.05
C SER A 1084 -20.27 27.41 12.29
N ILE A 1085 -19.27 27.85 11.53
CA ILE A 1085 -18.35 26.94 10.84
C ILE A 1085 -17.16 26.68 11.76
N SER A 1086 -17.37 25.80 12.74
CA SER A 1086 -16.32 25.30 13.61
C SER A 1086 -16.14 23.79 13.45
N ARG A 1087 -14.90 23.31 13.65
CA ARG A 1087 -14.58 21.87 13.61
C ARG A 1087 -15.39 21.08 14.66
N MET A 1088 -15.68 21.70 15.80
CA MET A 1088 -16.48 21.09 16.87
C MET A 1088 -17.95 20.92 16.44
N GLU A 1089 -18.52 21.93 15.79
CA GLU A 1089 -19.91 21.86 15.34
C GLU A 1089 -20.11 20.91 14.16
N LYS A 1090 -19.17 20.86 13.19
CA LYS A 1090 -19.18 19.85 12.12
C LYS A 1090 -19.21 18.43 12.69
N ARG A 1091 -18.41 18.17 13.74
CA ARG A 1091 -18.39 16.88 14.44
C ARG A 1091 -19.70 16.59 15.19
N ALA A 1092 -20.25 17.58 15.89
CA ALA A 1092 -21.53 17.42 16.60
C ALA A 1092 -22.69 17.20 15.62
N PHE A 1093 -22.68 17.85 14.46
CA PHE A 1093 -23.64 17.59 13.39
C PHE A 1093 -23.50 16.19 12.82
N HIS A 1094 -22.28 15.71 12.57
CA HIS A 1094 -22.04 14.34 12.13
C HIS A 1094 -22.68 13.31 13.08
N GLU A 1095 -22.47 13.45 14.39
CA GLU A 1095 -23.10 12.58 15.41
C GLU A 1095 -24.63 12.69 15.49
N ARG A 1096 -25.21 13.85 15.10
CA ARG A 1096 -26.66 14.03 14.99
C ARG A 1096 -27.21 13.42 13.70
N LEU A 1097 -26.48 13.58 12.59
CA LEU A 1097 -26.84 13.02 11.29
C LEU A 1097 -26.82 11.49 11.34
N ASP A 1098 -25.82 10.90 11.97
CA ASP A 1098 -25.69 9.46 12.24
C ASP A 1098 -26.94 8.92 12.95
N ARG A 1099 -27.33 9.55 14.07
CA ARG A 1099 -28.57 9.21 14.79
C ARG A 1099 -29.83 9.42 13.96
N PHE A 1100 -29.89 10.50 13.19
CA PHE A 1100 -31.01 10.80 12.30
C PHE A 1100 -31.18 9.69 11.25
N LEU A 1101 -30.10 9.24 10.62
CA LEU A 1101 -30.13 8.17 9.61
C LEU A 1101 -30.69 6.86 10.17
N VAL A 1102 -30.38 6.52 11.41
CA VAL A 1102 -30.97 5.36 12.11
C VAL A 1102 -32.47 5.52 12.28
N GLU A 1103 -32.96 6.71 12.62
CA GLU A 1103 -34.37 7.00 12.84
C GLU A 1103 -35.19 7.00 11.53
N ILE A 1104 -34.60 7.45 10.42
CA ILE A 1104 -35.30 7.60 9.12
C ILE A 1104 -35.16 6.40 8.17
N HIS A 1105 -34.36 5.39 8.53
CA HIS A 1105 -34.09 4.27 7.63
C HIS A 1105 -35.37 3.50 7.23
N GLY A 1106 -35.60 3.38 5.91
CA GLY A 1106 -36.79 2.74 5.35
C GLY A 1106 -38.08 3.56 5.46
N LEU A 1107 -38.03 4.76 6.06
CA LEU A 1107 -39.19 5.67 6.19
C LEU A 1107 -39.26 6.72 5.08
N ILE A 1108 -38.14 7.01 4.41
CA ILE A 1108 -38.00 8.02 3.36
C ILE A 1108 -37.59 7.34 2.04
N CYS A 1109 -38.35 7.62 0.99
CA CYS A 1109 -38.00 7.34 -0.40
C CYS A 1109 -37.46 8.63 -1.06
N LEU A 1110 -36.25 8.52 -1.64
CA LEU A 1110 -35.48 9.61 -2.25
C LEU A 1110 -35.89 9.96 -3.68
#